data_AF-F5B6Y7-F1
#
_entry.id   AF-F5B6Y7-F1
#
_cell.length_a   1.000
_cell.length_b   1.000
_cell.length_c   1.000
_cell.angle_alpha   90.00
_cell.angle_beta   90.00
_cell.angle_gamma   90.00
#
_symmetry.space_group_name_H-M   'P 1'
#
loop_
_entity.id
_entity.type
_entity.pdbx_description
1 polymer ?
#
loop_
_entity_poly.entity_id
_entity_poly.type
_entity_poly.pdbx_seq_one_letter_code
_entity_poly.pdbx_strand_id
1 'polypeptide(L)'
;MTNIPGLKKLWSETRGDPKICVAVLDGIVDQNHPCFIGADLTRLPSLVSGEANANGSMSTHGTHVASIIFGQHDSPVTGIAPQCRGLIVPVFADESLKLSQLDLSRAIEQAVNNGANIINVSAGQLTDAGEADTWLEKAIQLCQENNVLLIAATGNDGCECLHVPASLPTVLAVGAMDDQGKPVDFSNWGDAYQKQGILAPGKDILGAKPNGGTIRLSGTSFATPIVSGVAALLLSLQIKRGEKPDPQKVKNALLASATPCNPKDTDDQSRCLMGKLNILDAIEHLTGETMSEDLELESVEASGCGCQDTQINESELDNQLETASEIKPDEIVASVTTQTPINIPSFPQQTTNQPTMSNRTSNFVTASEAPSELEGKNLVYALGVLGYDFGSEARRDSFKQLMPGVSIEGTMIPANPYDARQMVDYLGENLPEAKALIWTLNLELTPIYAIEPVGGFSRDVYEVLQGLLSGQIQEENSPEFVQRVSIPGVLTGRSVKLFSGQVVPVIEINNTRGLYGWKVNSLVSAAIESVQSEAGDAQEDAIRRTLSSFLNRIYYDLRNLGTTSQDRALNFASTNAFQAAQTFAQAVGAGYELDSITVEKSPFCRLDSDCWDVKLKFFDPENSRRAKKIYRFTIDVSDTIPVTLGEVRSWSSAY
;
A
#
# COMPACT_ATOMS: atom_id res chain seq x y z
N MET A 1 -6.45 20.15 23.26
CA MET A 1 -5.08 19.73 22.86
C MET A 1 -4.08 20.18 23.93
N THR A 2 -2.83 19.74 23.87
CA THR A 2 -1.73 20.28 24.69
C THR A 2 -1.24 21.62 24.15
N ASN A 3 -0.38 22.32 24.90
CA ASN A 3 0.07 23.68 24.56
C ASN A 3 1.00 23.66 23.34
N ILE A 4 0.48 24.01 22.16
CA ILE A 4 1.28 24.32 20.97
C ILE A 4 1.51 25.85 20.95
N PRO A 5 2.76 26.34 21.06
CA PRO A 5 3.06 27.78 21.01
C PRO A 5 2.53 28.42 19.73
N GLY A 6 2.06 29.66 19.82
CA GLY A 6 1.47 30.40 18.70
C GLY A 6 0.09 29.92 18.21
N LEU A 7 -0.38 28.71 18.53
CA LEU A 7 -1.67 28.21 18.04
C LEU A 7 -2.85 29.07 18.51
N LYS A 8 -2.85 29.51 19.78
CA LYS A 8 -3.86 30.43 20.32
C LYS A 8 -3.87 31.78 19.58
N LYS A 9 -2.69 32.30 19.25
CA LYS A 9 -2.51 33.54 18.48
C LYS A 9 -3.05 33.37 17.06
N LEU A 10 -2.71 32.29 16.37
CA LEU A 10 -3.23 31.98 15.03
C LEU A 10 -4.77 31.81 15.03
N TRP A 11 -5.34 31.15 16.04
CA TRP A 11 -6.80 31.06 16.26
C TRP A 11 -7.51 32.38 16.60
N SER A 12 -6.78 33.40 17.04
CA SER A 12 -7.30 34.78 17.17
C SER A 12 -7.39 35.48 15.81
N GLU A 13 -6.55 35.07 14.85
CA GLU A 13 -6.56 35.60 13.49
C GLU A 13 -7.56 34.86 12.58
N THR A 14 -7.57 33.52 12.60
CA THR A 14 -8.47 32.67 11.79
C THR A 14 -8.65 31.28 12.40
N ARG A 15 -9.80 30.65 12.19
CA ARG A 15 -10.05 29.23 12.51
C ARG A 15 -10.30 28.39 11.25
N GLY A 16 -9.89 28.93 10.09
CA GLY A 16 -10.13 28.40 8.75
C GLY A 16 -10.88 29.40 7.86
N ASP A 17 -10.84 29.18 6.55
CA ASP A 17 -11.70 29.82 5.54
C ASP A 17 -12.27 28.69 4.65
N PRO A 18 -13.59 28.64 4.36
CA PRO A 18 -14.18 27.58 3.54
C PRO A 18 -13.63 27.46 2.11
N LYS A 19 -12.88 28.46 1.61
CA LYS A 19 -12.14 28.38 0.35
C LYS A 19 -10.90 27.50 0.44
N ILE A 20 -10.38 27.26 1.64
CA ILE A 20 -9.26 26.34 1.89
C ILE A 20 -9.82 24.94 2.14
N CYS A 21 -9.36 24.01 1.30
CA CYS A 21 -9.80 22.63 1.32
C CYS A 21 -8.67 21.71 1.77
N VAL A 22 -8.94 20.87 2.77
CA VAL A 22 -8.03 19.82 3.25
C VAL A 22 -8.66 18.46 2.95
N ALA A 23 -7.97 17.62 2.18
CA ALA A 23 -8.36 16.22 1.99
C ALA A 23 -7.68 15.34 3.05
N VAL A 24 -8.41 14.37 3.58
CA VAL A 24 -7.92 13.33 4.49
C VAL A 24 -8.00 11.99 3.77
N LEU A 25 -6.83 11.42 3.47
CA LEU A 25 -6.63 10.11 2.85
C LEU A 25 -6.39 9.09 3.96
N ASP A 26 -7.47 8.47 4.43
CA ASP A 26 -7.46 7.59 5.61
C ASP A 26 -8.59 6.53 5.53
N GLY A 27 -9.06 5.99 6.65
CA GLY A 27 -10.28 5.17 6.71
C GLY A 27 -11.57 5.99 6.63
N ILE A 28 -12.72 5.32 6.76
CA ILE A 28 -14.03 6.00 6.84
C ILE A 28 -14.11 6.88 8.10
N VAL A 29 -14.70 8.07 7.99
CA VAL A 29 -14.96 8.94 9.14
C VAL A 29 -16.41 8.79 9.61
N ASP A 30 -16.62 8.61 10.92
CA ASP A 30 -17.94 8.73 11.54
C ASP A 30 -18.38 10.21 11.55
N GLN A 31 -18.98 10.65 10.43
CA GLN A 31 -19.48 12.01 10.28
C GLN A 31 -20.65 12.35 11.25
N ASN A 32 -21.21 11.36 11.95
CA ASN A 32 -22.25 11.59 12.97
C ASN A 32 -21.65 11.90 14.36
N HIS A 33 -20.32 11.79 14.51
CA HIS A 33 -19.65 12.09 15.77
C HIS A 33 -19.90 13.56 16.18
N PRO A 34 -20.23 13.86 17.46
CA PRO A 34 -20.59 15.21 17.90
C PRO A 34 -19.57 16.32 17.61
N CYS A 35 -18.29 15.99 17.40
CA CYS A 35 -17.28 16.98 17.02
C CYS A 35 -17.38 17.49 15.57
N PHE A 36 -18.16 16.85 14.70
CA PHE A 36 -18.35 17.29 13.31
C PHE A 36 -19.66 18.06 13.09
N ILE A 37 -20.45 18.31 14.15
CA ILE A 37 -21.69 19.09 14.07
C ILE A 37 -21.35 20.56 13.75
N GLY A 38 -21.44 20.92 12.47
CA GLY A 38 -21.07 22.24 11.93
C GLY A 38 -19.83 22.24 11.02
N ALA A 39 -19.13 21.11 10.87
CA ALA A 39 -18.01 20.98 9.95
C ALA A 39 -18.49 20.74 8.50
N ASP A 40 -17.86 21.40 7.51
CA ASP A 40 -18.13 21.18 6.09
C ASP A 40 -17.33 19.97 5.56
N LEU A 41 -17.84 18.76 5.80
CA LEU A 41 -17.19 17.50 5.42
C LEU A 41 -17.93 16.77 4.30
N THR A 42 -17.33 16.70 3.13
CA THR A 42 -17.83 15.88 2.00
C THR A 42 -17.03 14.58 1.89
N ARG A 43 -17.72 13.43 1.95
CA ARG A 43 -17.13 12.13 1.63
C ARG A 43 -17.12 11.91 0.11
N LEU A 44 -15.97 11.58 -0.46
CA LEU A 44 -15.86 11.14 -1.85
C LEU A 44 -16.07 9.61 -1.97
N PRO A 45 -16.53 9.09 -3.13
CA PRO A 45 -16.62 7.64 -3.34
C PRO A 45 -15.24 6.99 -3.22
N SER A 46 -15.13 5.90 -2.44
CA SER A 46 -13.89 5.12 -2.38
C SER A 46 -13.56 4.52 -3.75
N LEU A 47 -12.27 4.42 -4.02
CA LEU A 47 -11.72 3.68 -5.16
C LEU A 47 -11.07 2.36 -4.73
N VAL A 48 -11.12 2.04 -3.42
CA VAL A 48 -10.57 0.82 -2.79
C VAL A 48 -11.61 -0.29 -2.80
N SER A 49 -11.22 -1.49 -3.24
CA SER A 49 -12.03 -2.70 -3.12
C SER A 49 -12.18 -3.12 -1.64
N GLY A 50 -13.41 -3.20 -1.15
CA GLY A 50 -13.70 -3.63 0.22
C GLY A 50 -13.48 -2.54 1.26
N GLU A 51 -14.18 -1.40 1.12
CA GLU A 51 -14.13 -0.26 2.06
C GLU A 51 -14.13 -0.70 3.54
N ALA A 52 -13.22 -0.13 4.34
CA ALA A 52 -13.13 -0.45 5.76
C ALA A 52 -14.43 -0.20 6.55
N ASN A 53 -14.79 -1.14 7.42
CA ASN A 53 -15.96 -1.13 8.29
C ASN A 53 -16.07 0.17 9.09
N ALA A 54 -17.27 0.76 9.13
CA ALA A 54 -17.57 1.99 9.87
C ALA A 54 -17.29 1.89 11.39
N ASN A 55 -17.16 0.68 11.95
CA ASN A 55 -16.75 0.42 13.35
C ASN A 55 -15.36 -0.23 13.47
N GLY A 56 -14.63 -0.38 12.36
CA GLY A 56 -13.31 -1.01 12.32
C GLY A 56 -12.18 -0.15 12.90
N SER A 57 -10.98 -0.72 12.93
CA SER A 57 -9.76 -0.03 13.34
C SER A 57 -9.45 1.16 12.43
N MET A 58 -9.60 1.01 11.11
CA MET A 58 -9.33 2.08 10.14
C MET A 58 -10.37 3.20 10.23
N SER A 59 -11.64 2.89 10.53
CA SER A 59 -12.64 3.92 10.84
C SER A 59 -12.30 4.68 12.13
N THR A 60 -11.81 3.97 13.15
CA THR A 60 -11.31 4.61 14.38
C THR A 60 -10.13 5.54 14.11
N HIS A 61 -9.20 5.12 13.24
CA HIS A 61 -8.05 5.91 12.81
C HIS A 61 -8.49 7.19 12.05
N GLY A 62 -9.24 7.03 10.95
CA GLY A 62 -9.70 8.15 10.12
C GLY A 62 -10.59 9.14 10.88
N THR A 63 -11.49 8.64 11.74
CA THR A 63 -12.31 9.48 12.61
C THR A 63 -11.46 10.31 13.58
N HIS A 64 -10.42 9.71 14.16
CA HIS A 64 -9.49 10.41 15.05
C HIS A 64 -8.69 11.47 14.27
N VAL A 65 -8.06 11.09 13.15
CA VAL A 65 -7.27 11.97 12.27
C VAL A 65 -8.09 13.17 11.78
N ALA A 66 -9.30 12.94 11.26
CA ALA A 66 -10.20 13.99 10.80
C ALA A 66 -10.65 14.93 11.94
N SER A 67 -10.84 14.40 13.16
CA SER A 67 -11.24 15.23 14.32
C SER A 67 -10.12 16.18 14.79
N ILE A 68 -8.85 15.81 14.63
CA ILE A 68 -7.70 16.69 14.91
C ILE A 68 -7.73 17.92 13.98
N ILE A 69 -8.22 17.79 12.75
CA ILE A 69 -8.32 18.90 11.79
C ILE A 69 -9.64 19.66 11.98
N PHE A 70 -10.78 18.98 11.89
CA PHE A 70 -12.11 19.61 11.71
C PHE A 70 -13.02 19.58 12.96
N GLY A 71 -12.53 19.05 14.09
CA GLY A 71 -13.29 19.02 15.35
C GLY A 71 -13.73 20.43 15.74
N GLN A 72 -15.04 20.66 15.81
CA GLN A 72 -15.58 21.97 16.11
C GLN A 72 -15.21 22.42 17.52
N HIS A 73 -14.95 23.72 17.68
CA HIS A 73 -14.72 24.27 19.01
C HIS A 73 -15.99 24.13 19.87
N ASP A 74 -15.81 24.07 21.19
CA ASP A 74 -16.87 23.77 22.17
C ASP A 74 -17.49 22.36 22.05
N SER A 75 -16.96 21.51 21.15
CA SER A 75 -17.27 20.08 21.05
C SER A 75 -16.28 19.21 21.85
N PRO A 76 -16.46 17.87 21.93
CA PRO A 76 -15.53 16.97 22.61
C PRO A 76 -14.10 16.95 22.06
N VAL A 77 -13.87 17.46 20.85
CA VAL A 77 -12.53 17.56 20.23
C VAL A 77 -12.37 18.95 19.61
N THR A 78 -11.46 19.74 20.16
CA THR A 78 -11.03 21.02 19.57
C THR A 78 -10.02 20.74 18.46
N GLY A 79 -10.46 20.77 17.20
CA GLY A 79 -9.61 20.61 16.02
C GLY A 79 -8.87 21.88 15.64
N ILE A 80 -7.83 21.77 14.81
CA ILE A 80 -6.95 22.89 14.44
C ILE A 80 -7.64 23.86 13.45
N ALA A 81 -8.34 23.36 12.43
CA ALA A 81 -8.88 24.15 11.32
C ALA A 81 -10.39 23.88 11.08
N PRO A 82 -11.25 24.10 12.09
CA PRO A 82 -12.68 23.73 12.06
C PRO A 82 -13.52 24.45 10.98
N GLN A 83 -13.05 25.59 10.45
CA GLN A 83 -13.79 26.37 9.44
C GLN A 83 -13.26 26.19 8.00
N CYS A 84 -12.30 25.30 7.79
CA CYS A 84 -11.88 24.86 6.45
C CYS A 84 -12.82 23.78 5.91
N ARG A 85 -12.90 23.67 4.57
CA ARG A 85 -13.62 22.58 3.89
C ARG A 85 -12.84 21.28 4.00
N GLY A 86 -13.51 20.17 4.32
CA GLY A 86 -12.92 18.84 4.40
C GLY A 86 -13.41 17.90 3.30
N LEU A 87 -12.47 17.18 2.69
CA LEU A 87 -12.77 16.03 1.83
C LEU A 87 -12.32 14.74 2.55
N ILE A 88 -13.25 13.82 2.77
CA ILE A 88 -12.94 12.48 3.32
C ILE A 88 -12.81 11.51 2.16
N VAL A 89 -11.63 10.92 1.99
CA VAL A 89 -11.28 10.11 0.82
C VAL A 89 -10.71 8.77 1.31
N PRO A 90 -11.51 7.69 1.31
CA PRO A 90 -11.06 6.40 1.85
C PRO A 90 -9.92 5.76 1.04
N VAL A 91 -8.83 5.37 1.71
CA VAL A 91 -7.67 4.67 1.11
C VAL A 91 -7.38 3.30 1.73
N PHE A 92 -8.15 2.87 2.74
CA PHE A 92 -8.00 1.57 3.40
C PHE A 92 -9.19 0.64 3.16
N ALA A 93 -8.86 -0.62 2.93
CA ALA A 93 -9.79 -1.75 3.07
C ALA A 93 -9.85 -2.22 4.54
N ASP A 94 -10.75 -3.15 4.85
CA ASP A 94 -10.74 -3.81 6.14
C ASP A 94 -9.48 -4.67 6.39
N GLU A 95 -9.26 -4.97 7.66
CA GLU A 95 -8.23 -5.88 8.21
C GLU A 95 -6.75 -5.47 8.12
N SER A 96 -6.33 -4.39 7.43
CA SER A 96 -4.93 -3.94 7.56
C SER A 96 -4.63 -2.45 7.29
N LEU A 97 -3.58 -1.94 7.96
CA LEU A 97 -2.92 -0.65 7.70
C LEU A 97 -2.09 -0.62 6.40
N LYS A 98 -2.24 -1.61 5.50
CA LYS A 98 -1.42 -1.68 4.28
C LYS A 98 -1.94 -0.70 3.24
N LEU A 99 -1.29 0.45 3.15
CA LEU A 99 -1.57 1.47 2.15
C LEU A 99 -1.09 1.00 0.77
N SER A 100 -2.02 0.74 -0.14
CA SER A 100 -1.74 0.46 -1.55
C SER A 100 -1.29 1.74 -2.26
N GLN A 101 -0.11 1.76 -2.87
CA GLN A 101 0.40 2.97 -3.55
C GLN A 101 -0.47 3.36 -4.76
N LEU A 102 -1.06 2.38 -5.45
CA LEU A 102 -1.97 2.60 -6.56
C LEU A 102 -3.30 3.23 -6.10
N ASP A 103 -3.85 2.77 -4.97
CA ASP A 103 -5.11 3.33 -4.46
C ASP A 103 -4.89 4.68 -3.77
N LEU A 104 -3.73 4.87 -3.13
CA LEU A 104 -3.25 6.17 -2.70
C LEU A 104 -3.09 7.14 -3.89
N SER A 105 -2.47 6.72 -5.00
CA SER A 105 -2.28 7.60 -6.16
C SER A 105 -3.61 8.04 -6.77
N ARG A 106 -4.54 7.09 -6.98
CA ARG A 106 -5.93 7.36 -7.42
C ARG A 106 -6.66 8.32 -6.48
N ALA A 107 -6.49 8.16 -5.18
CA ALA A 107 -7.17 8.98 -4.18
C ALA A 107 -6.53 10.38 -4.03
N ILE A 108 -5.22 10.53 -4.24
CA ILE A 108 -4.54 11.81 -4.42
C ILE A 108 -5.08 12.52 -5.67
N GLU A 109 -5.14 11.83 -6.83
CA GLU A 109 -5.74 12.38 -8.05
C GLU A 109 -7.19 12.83 -7.82
N GLN A 110 -7.98 12.03 -7.12
CA GLN A 110 -9.36 12.36 -6.76
C GLN A 110 -9.44 13.60 -5.86
N ALA A 111 -8.55 13.74 -4.88
CA ALA A 111 -8.49 14.90 -4.00
C ALA A 111 -8.08 16.19 -4.75
N VAL A 112 -7.07 16.14 -5.61
CA VAL A 112 -6.66 17.28 -6.47
C VAL A 112 -7.81 17.70 -7.38
N ASN A 113 -8.46 16.74 -8.07
CA ASN A 113 -9.58 17.03 -8.97
C ASN A 113 -10.83 17.59 -8.27
N ASN A 114 -10.99 17.39 -6.96
CA ASN A 114 -12.05 18.00 -6.15
C ASN A 114 -11.61 19.32 -5.48
N GLY A 115 -10.41 19.82 -5.80
CA GLY A 115 -9.88 21.10 -5.34
C GLY A 115 -9.37 21.11 -3.91
N ALA A 116 -8.67 20.04 -3.49
CA ALA A 116 -7.86 20.08 -2.27
C ALA A 116 -6.68 21.06 -2.43
N ASN A 117 -6.39 21.86 -1.41
CA ASN A 117 -5.17 22.67 -1.32
C ASN A 117 -4.09 21.98 -0.49
N ILE A 118 -4.52 21.20 0.51
CA ILE A 118 -3.69 20.34 1.34
C ILE A 118 -4.24 18.93 1.29
N ILE A 119 -3.34 17.95 1.24
CA ILE A 119 -3.65 16.52 1.26
C ILE A 119 -2.92 15.91 2.46
N ASN A 120 -3.69 15.44 3.44
CA ASN A 120 -3.21 14.71 4.61
C ASN A 120 -3.18 13.20 4.31
N VAL A 121 -2.01 12.57 4.44
CA VAL A 121 -1.83 11.11 4.39
C VAL A 121 -1.25 10.67 5.73
N SER A 122 -2.11 10.31 6.68
CA SER A 122 -1.69 9.96 8.05
C SER A 122 -1.16 8.52 8.16
N ALA A 123 -0.51 8.05 7.09
CA ALA A 123 -0.04 6.68 6.89
C ALA A 123 1.10 6.65 5.85
N GLY A 124 1.67 5.46 5.65
CA GLY A 124 2.66 5.20 4.61
C GLY A 124 2.88 3.70 4.37
N GLN A 125 3.68 3.38 3.37
CA GLN A 125 4.24 2.05 3.16
C GLN A 125 5.75 2.11 3.36
N LEU A 126 6.31 1.24 4.21
CA LEU A 126 7.75 1.05 4.38
C LEU A 126 8.40 0.53 3.08
N THR A 127 9.56 1.10 2.74
CA THR A 127 10.35 0.87 1.51
C THR A 127 11.84 0.86 1.86
N ASP A 128 12.67 0.21 1.04
CA ASP A 128 14.08 -0.07 1.41
C ASP A 128 14.99 1.16 1.24
N ALA A 129 14.73 2.00 0.23
CA ALA A 129 15.49 3.22 -0.07
C ALA A 129 14.60 4.46 -0.33
N GLY A 130 13.29 4.37 -0.04
CA GLY A 130 12.32 5.46 -0.22
C GLY A 130 11.68 5.52 -1.61
N GLU A 131 11.88 4.49 -2.44
CA GLU A 131 11.35 4.32 -3.80
C GLU A 131 9.82 4.11 -3.85
N ALA A 132 9.18 4.56 -4.93
CA ALA A 132 7.73 4.46 -5.11
C ALA A 132 7.33 3.88 -6.48
N ASP A 133 6.09 3.38 -6.54
CA ASP A 133 5.43 3.07 -7.80
C ASP A 133 5.30 4.34 -8.64
N THR A 134 5.59 4.24 -9.94
CA THR A 134 5.55 5.40 -10.87
C THR A 134 4.16 6.06 -11.00
N TRP A 135 3.10 5.45 -10.46
CA TRP A 135 1.77 6.04 -10.34
C TRP A 135 1.69 7.03 -9.17
N LEU A 136 2.30 6.70 -8.03
CA LEU A 136 2.39 7.56 -6.85
C LEU A 136 3.32 8.76 -7.11
N GLU A 137 4.44 8.54 -7.82
CA GLU A 137 5.31 9.63 -8.29
C GLU A 137 4.53 10.64 -9.15
N LYS A 138 3.73 10.16 -10.12
CA LYS A 138 2.89 11.01 -10.99
C LYS A 138 1.80 11.73 -10.21
N ALA A 139 1.19 11.11 -9.20
CA ALA A 139 0.20 11.76 -8.34
C ALA A 139 0.80 12.87 -7.47
N ILE A 140 2.08 12.75 -7.09
CA ILE A 140 2.83 13.81 -6.39
C ILE A 140 3.26 14.92 -7.37
N GLN A 141 3.67 14.57 -8.58
CA GLN A 141 3.90 15.55 -9.65
C GLN A 141 2.60 16.35 -9.95
N LEU A 142 1.44 15.69 -10.01
CA LEU A 142 0.14 16.35 -10.17
C LEU A 142 -0.14 17.34 -9.02
N CYS A 143 0.19 16.97 -7.77
CA CYS A 143 0.11 17.91 -6.64
C CYS A 143 1.01 19.14 -6.86
N GLN A 144 2.27 18.92 -7.26
CA GLN A 144 3.22 20.00 -7.54
C GLN A 144 2.71 20.94 -8.65
N GLU A 145 2.23 20.39 -9.76
CA GLU A 145 1.73 21.15 -10.91
C GLU A 145 0.48 21.98 -10.59
N ASN A 146 -0.36 21.50 -9.66
CA ASN A 146 -1.59 22.19 -9.23
C ASN A 146 -1.40 23.07 -7.98
N ASN A 147 -0.17 23.22 -7.47
CA ASN A 147 0.16 23.89 -6.21
C ASN A 147 -0.63 23.36 -4.99
N VAL A 148 -0.67 22.03 -4.85
CA VAL A 148 -1.27 21.31 -3.72
C VAL A 148 -0.15 20.79 -2.81
N LEU A 149 -0.32 20.93 -1.50
CA LEU A 149 0.65 20.46 -0.50
C LEU A 149 0.24 19.09 0.06
N LEU A 150 1.01 18.04 -0.27
CA LEU A 150 0.87 16.73 0.35
C LEU A 150 1.71 16.66 1.65
N ILE A 151 1.10 16.21 2.73
CA ILE A 151 1.67 16.13 4.08
C ILE A 151 1.47 14.70 4.60
N ALA A 152 2.56 14.02 4.98
CA ALA A 152 2.53 12.59 5.27
C ALA A 152 3.38 12.16 6.48
N ALA A 153 2.95 11.10 7.16
CA ALA A 153 3.62 10.54 8.34
C ALA A 153 4.95 9.84 7.97
N THR A 154 6.00 9.94 8.80
CA THR A 154 7.27 9.21 8.55
C THR A 154 7.20 7.71 8.87
N GLY A 155 6.15 7.23 9.53
CA GLY A 155 6.02 5.85 10.03
C GLY A 155 6.26 5.75 11.54
N ASN A 156 6.22 4.53 12.09
CA ASN A 156 6.19 4.28 13.54
C ASN A 156 7.07 3.08 13.96
N ASP A 157 8.10 2.78 13.19
CA ASP A 157 8.94 1.58 13.30
C ASP A 157 10.14 1.77 14.24
N GLY A 158 10.45 3.03 14.59
CA GLY A 158 11.52 3.40 15.52
C GLY A 158 12.93 3.30 14.94
N CYS A 159 13.09 3.47 13.63
CA CYS A 159 14.36 3.30 12.93
C CYS A 159 14.62 4.38 11.85
N GLU A 160 15.86 4.38 11.34
CA GLU A 160 16.23 5.13 10.14
C GLU A 160 15.64 4.40 8.92
N CYS A 161 14.37 4.70 8.62
CA CYS A 161 13.48 3.85 7.84
C CYS A 161 12.51 4.71 7.02
N LEU A 162 12.36 4.42 5.73
CA LEU A 162 11.66 5.30 4.79
C LEU A 162 10.28 4.76 4.39
N HIS A 163 9.24 5.53 4.72
CA HIS A 163 7.87 5.35 4.23
C HIS A 163 7.55 6.28 3.07
N VAL A 164 6.96 5.73 2.01
CA VAL A 164 6.25 6.49 0.97
C VAL A 164 4.80 6.76 1.39
N PRO A 165 4.22 7.93 1.09
CA PRO A 165 4.77 8.99 0.23
C PRO A 165 5.71 9.97 0.93
N ALA A 166 5.90 9.90 2.25
CA ALA A 166 6.64 10.91 3.00
C ALA A 166 8.11 11.09 2.57
N SER A 167 8.76 10.03 2.08
CA SER A 167 10.15 10.06 1.57
C SER A 167 10.30 10.79 0.22
N LEU A 168 9.20 10.98 -0.51
CA LEU A 168 9.23 11.37 -1.92
C LEU A 168 9.37 12.89 -2.09
N PRO A 169 10.09 13.38 -3.12
CA PRO A 169 10.31 14.81 -3.32
C PRO A 169 9.02 15.64 -3.31
N THR A 170 9.12 16.86 -2.79
CA THR A 170 8.03 17.85 -2.64
C THR A 170 6.97 17.55 -1.57
N VAL A 171 6.91 16.34 -1.00
CA VAL A 171 6.06 16.02 0.16
C VAL A 171 6.60 16.70 1.44
N LEU A 172 5.71 17.08 2.36
CA LEU A 172 6.07 17.52 3.72
C LEU A 172 5.95 16.32 4.68
N ALA A 173 7.08 15.82 5.15
CA ALA A 173 7.10 14.70 6.09
C ALA A 173 6.84 15.17 7.54
N VAL A 174 6.17 14.34 8.34
CA VAL A 174 5.85 14.66 9.73
C VAL A 174 6.23 13.53 10.66
N GLY A 175 7.22 13.79 11.51
CA GLY A 175 7.59 12.97 12.65
C GLY A 175 6.86 13.39 13.93
N ALA A 176 7.01 12.61 14.99
CA ALA A 176 6.31 12.81 16.26
C ALA A 176 7.26 13.29 17.37
N MET A 177 6.78 14.25 18.17
CA MET A 177 7.39 14.63 19.45
C MET A 177 6.40 14.52 20.62
N ASP A 178 6.93 14.48 21.84
CA ASP A 178 6.15 14.56 23.07
C ASP A 178 5.89 16.01 23.52
N ASP A 179 5.17 16.18 24.64
CA ASP A 179 4.87 17.49 25.22
C ASP A 179 6.10 18.20 25.83
N GLN A 180 7.30 17.59 25.81
CA GLN A 180 8.57 18.25 26.14
C GLN A 180 9.33 18.69 24.87
N GLY A 181 8.75 18.47 23.69
CA GLY A 181 9.37 18.76 22.40
C GLY A 181 10.48 17.79 22.02
N LYS A 182 10.50 16.57 22.58
CA LYS A 182 11.50 15.54 22.28
C LYS A 182 10.97 14.56 21.23
N PRO A 183 11.80 14.09 20.27
CA PRO A 183 11.39 13.03 19.36
C PRO A 183 11.01 11.77 20.16
N VAL A 184 9.88 11.15 19.81
CA VAL A 184 9.44 9.91 20.48
C VAL A 184 10.04 8.68 19.80
N ASP A 185 10.31 7.64 20.58
CA ASP A 185 11.19 6.56 20.13
C ASP A 185 10.71 5.76 18.91
N PHE A 186 9.39 5.71 18.66
CA PHE A 186 8.83 5.07 17.46
C PHE A 186 8.91 5.94 16.20
N SER A 187 9.16 7.25 16.32
CA SER A 187 9.17 8.15 15.17
C SER A 187 10.35 7.86 14.25
N ASN A 188 10.07 7.46 13.00
CA ASN A 188 11.09 7.20 12.00
C ASN A 188 11.81 8.49 11.58
N TRP A 189 13.09 8.34 11.20
CA TRP A 189 13.95 9.41 10.70
C TRP A 189 14.77 8.93 9.49
N GLY A 190 15.63 9.80 8.96
CA GLY A 190 16.58 9.45 7.89
C GLY A 190 16.83 10.57 6.89
N ASP A 191 17.80 10.33 6.02
CA ASP A 191 18.41 11.33 5.12
C ASP A 191 17.44 12.00 4.13
N ALA A 192 16.34 11.33 3.75
CA ALA A 192 15.26 11.92 2.97
C ALA A 192 14.43 12.92 3.80
N TYR A 193 14.10 12.55 5.04
CA TYR A 193 13.28 13.36 5.93
C TYR A 193 14.02 14.57 6.50
N GLN A 194 15.33 14.50 6.70
CA GLN A 194 16.16 15.65 7.10
C GLN A 194 16.04 16.86 6.17
N LYS A 195 15.56 16.68 4.92
CA LYS A 195 15.48 17.72 3.88
C LYS A 195 14.06 18.26 3.66
N GLN A 196 13.03 17.62 4.22
CA GLN A 196 11.63 17.98 3.96
C GLN A 196 10.65 17.62 5.09
N GLY A 197 11.13 17.34 6.31
CA GLY A 197 10.31 16.89 7.42
C GLY A 197 10.47 17.68 8.71
N ILE A 198 9.42 17.70 9.54
CA ILE A 198 9.38 18.38 10.85
C ILE A 198 8.73 17.49 11.91
N LEU A 199 9.02 17.76 13.19
CA LEU A 199 8.31 17.15 14.32
C LEU A 199 7.08 17.97 14.72
N ALA A 200 5.95 17.31 14.93
CA ALA A 200 4.77 17.86 15.59
C ALA A 200 4.29 16.95 16.74
N PRO A 201 3.46 17.44 17.68
CA PRO A 201 3.03 16.63 18.83
C PRO A 201 2.33 15.34 18.35
N GLY A 202 2.88 14.19 18.72
CA GLY A 202 2.41 12.87 18.27
C GLY A 202 2.22 11.86 19.39
N LYS A 203 2.12 12.34 20.63
CA LYS A 203 1.94 11.52 21.84
C LYS A 203 0.67 11.93 22.59
N ASP A 204 -0.11 10.94 23.00
CA ASP A 204 -1.34 11.08 23.79
C ASP A 204 -2.34 12.13 23.24
N ILE A 205 -2.36 12.29 21.92
CA ILE A 205 -3.17 13.27 21.19
C ILE A 205 -4.65 12.90 21.31
N LEU A 206 -5.48 13.88 21.69
CA LEU A 206 -6.92 13.70 21.87
C LEU A 206 -7.65 13.82 20.53
N GLY A 207 -8.44 12.80 20.20
CA GLY A 207 -9.31 12.78 19.03
C GLY A 207 -10.57 11.95 19.25
N ALA A 208 -11.45 11.98 18.26
CA ALA A 208 -12.72 11.28 18.26
C ALA A 208 -12.56 9.77 18.08
N LYS A 209 -13.58 9.02 18.48
CA LYS A 209 -13.77 7.60 18.22
C LYS A 209 -15.21 7.40 17.69
N PRO A 210 -15.42 6.55 16.66
CA PRO A 210 -16.76 6.23 16.16
C PRO A 210 -17.76 5.89 17.27
N ASN A 211 -19.02 6.31 17.09
CA ASN A 211 -20.10 6.23 18.07
C ASN A 211 -19.96 7.20 19.26
N GLY A 212 -19.38 8.38 19.04
CA GLY A 212 -19.49 9.54 19.95
C GLY A 212 -18.48 9.63 21.10
N GLY A 213 -17.48 8.75 21.17
CA GLY A 213 -16.45 8.77 22.22
C GLY A 213 -15.22 9.60 21.85
N THR A 214 -14.35 9.86 22.83
CA THR A 214 -12.99 10.38 22.56
C THR A 214 -11.94 9.42 23.10
N ILE A 215 -10.74 9.47 22.53
CA ILE A 215 -9.60 8.63 22.89
C ILE A 215 -8.30 9.42 22.73
N ARG A 216 -7.26 9.05 23.49
CA ARG A 216 -5.89 9.54 23.29
C ARG A 216 -5.06 8.47 22.60
N LEU A 217 -4.33 8.85 21.55
CA LEU A 217 -3.49 7.95 20.76
C LEU A 217 -2.10 8.56 20.53
N SER A 218 -1.12 7.72 20.23
CA SER A 218 0.26 8.10 19.94
C SER A 218 0.70 7.50 18.60
N GLY A 219 1.41 8.28 17.79
CA GLY A 219 1.80 7.94 16.42
C GLY A 219 2.11 9.17 15.57
N THR A 220 2.99 9.04 14.58
CA THR A 220 3.23 10.08 13.54
C THR A 220 1.97 10.40 12.74
N SER A 221 1.06 9.42 12.62
CA SER A 221 -0.31 9.56 12.12
C SER A 221 -1.16 10.61 12.85
N PHE A 222 -0.85 10.96 14.10
CA PHE A 222 -1.59 11.99 14.87
C PHE A 222 -0.84 13.33 14.93
N ALA A 223 0.47 13.33 14.67
CA ALA A 223 1.26 14.54 14.42
C ALA A 223 0.97 15.15 13.04
N THR A 224 0.84 14.30 12.01
CA THR A 224 0.54 14.70 10.61
C THR A 224 -0.68 15.62 10.47
N PRO A 225 -1.88 15.30 11.02
CA PRO A 225 -3.05 16.17 10.92
C PRO A 225 -2.91 17.50 11.68
N ILE A 226 -2.06 17.60 12.71
CA ILE A 226 -1.76 18.89 13.35
C ILE A 226 -1.05 19.81 12.36
N VAL A 227 -0.03 19.31 11.65
CA VAL A 227 0.66 20.08 10.61
C VAL A 227 -0.28 20.42 9.45
N SER A 228 -1.15 19.49 9.02
CA SER A 228 -2.17 19.76 8.00
C SER A 228 -3.15 20.85 8.41
N GLY A 229 -3.58 20.87 9.67
CA GLY A 229 -4.42 21.92 10.23
C GLY A 229 -3.71 23.27 10.28
N VAL A 230 -2.47 23.32 10.78
CA VAL A 230 -1.69 24.56 10.86
C VAL A 230 -1.44 25.14 9.47
N ALA A 231 -1.05 24.30 8.50
CA ALA A 231 -0.90 24.72 7.11
C ALA A 231 -2.21 25.32 6.54
N ALA A 232 -3.37 24.74 6.87
CA ALA A 232 -4.67 25.25 6.43
C ALA A 232 -5.04 26.60 7.08
N LEU A 233 -4.70 26.80 8.36
CA LEU A 233 -4.83 28.10 9.02
C LEU A 233 -3.91 29.16 8.39
N LEU A 234 -2.67 28.80 8.05
CA LEU A 234 -1.72 29.72 7.40
C LEU A 234 -2.19 30.12 5.98
N LEU A 235 -2.77 29.20 5.20
CA LEU A 235 -3.44 29.55 3.94
C LEU A 235 -4.67 30.45 4.16
N SER A 236 -5.43 30.21 5.23
CA SER A 236 -6.59 31.05 5.59
C SER A 236 -6.16 32.46 6.02
N LEU A 237 -5.01 32.58 6.67
CA LEU A 237 -4.38 33.86 7.02
C LEU A 237 -3.94 34.63 5.76
N GLN A 238 -3.42 33.95 4.74
CA GLN A 238 -3.15 34.59 3.44
C GLN A 238 -4.42 35.19 2.83
N ILE A 239 -5.54 34.46 2.80
CA ILE A 239 -6.82 34.99 2.32
C ILE A 239 -7.26 36.21 3.15
N LYS A 240 -7.14 36.15 4.49
CA LYS A 240 -7.48 37.26 5.38
C LYS A 240 -6.65 38.53 5.10
N ARG A 241 -5.36 38.37 4.74
CA ARG A 241 -4.45 39.46 4.36
C ARG A 241 -4.62 39.91 2.89
N GLY A 242 -5.49 39.27 2.11
CA GLY A 242 -5.70 39.55 0.68
C GLY A 242 -4.63 38.97 -0.25
N GLU A 243 -3.77 38.09 0.26
CA GLU A 243 -2.82 37.32 -0.55
C GLU A 243 -3.53 36.18 -1.31
N LYS A 244 -2.90 35.71 -2.40
CA LYS A 244 -3.27 34.42 -3.01
C LYS A 244 -2.78 33.27 -2.09
N PRO A 245 -3.62 32.27 -1.77
CA PRO A 245 -3.17 31.05 -1.10
C PRO A 245 -2.06 30.36 -1.89
N ASP A 246 -0.98 29.98 -1.20
CA ASP A 246 0.17 29.32 -1.79
C ASP A 246 0.71 28.20 -0.90
N PRO A 247 0.21 26.95 -1.08
CA PRO A 247 0.60 25.81 -0.24
C PRO A 247 2.10 25.49 -0.27
N GLN A 248 2.81 25.73 -1.38
CA GLN A 248 4.26 25.53 -1.44
C GLN A 248 5.03 26.66 -0.72
N LYS A 249 4.53 27.91 -0.71
CA LYS A 249 5.07 28.96 0.18
C LYS A 249 4.87 28.58 1.65
N VAL A 250 3.69 28.07 2.02
CA VAL A 250 3.38 27.59 3.39
C VAL A 250 4.28 26.42 3.80
N LYS A 251 4.52 25.44 2.91
CA LYS A 251 5.50 24.37 3.16
C LYS A 251 6.88 24.93 3.49
N ASN A 252 7.41 25.80 2.64
CA ASN A 252 8.76 26.33 2.80
C ASN A 252 8.90 27.17 4.08
N ALA A 253 7.86 27.91 4.48
CA ALA A 253 7.85 28.61 5.76
C ALA A 253 7.85 27.66 6.97
N LEU A 254 7.04 26.59 6.94
CA LEU A 254 7.01 25.56 8.01
C LEU A 254 8.33 24.79 8.14
N LEU A 255 9.07 24.61 7.03
CA LEU A 255 10.42 24.02 7.05
C LEU A 255 11.49 25.00 7.54
N ALA A 256 11.42 26.27 7.11
CA ALA A 256 12.38 27.30 7.49
C ALA A 256 12.22 27.79 8.94
N SER A 257 11.01 27.71 9.49
CA SER A 257 10.71 28.07 10.88
C SER A 257 10.95 26.94 11.90
N ALA A 258 11.27 25.73 11.44
CA ALA A 258 11.34 24.55 12.29
C ALA A 258 12.49 24.67 13.30
N THR A 259 12.18 24.80 14.59
CA THR A 259 13.19 25.02 15.65
C THR A 259 14.03 23.76 15.86
N PRO A 260 15.35 23.76 15.59
CA PRO A 260 16.17 22.55 15.72
C PRO A 260 16.20 21.99 17.14
N CYS A 261 16.52 20.71 17.26
CA CYS A 261 16.77 20.08 18.56
C CYS A 261 18.14 20.46 19.13
N ASN A 262 18.20 20.68 20.43
CA ASN A 262 19.46 20.85 21.16
C ASN A 262 19.88 19.53 21.84
N PRO A 263 21.14 19.36 22.30
CA PRO A 263 21.62 18.11 22.92
C PRO A 263 20.93 17.69 24.23
N LYS A 264 19.99 18.47 24.78
CA LYS A 264 19.12 18.04 25.89
C LYS A 264 17.81 17.43 25.42
N ASP A 265 17.45 17.62 24.15
CA ASP A 265 16.19 17.11 23.56
C ASP A 265 16.36 15.64 23.17
N THR A 266 17.47 15.31 22.49
CA THR A 266 17.83 13.99 21.97
C THR A 266 19.36 13.84 21.90
N ASP A 267 19.86 12.61 22.08
CA ASP A 267 21.28 12.26 21.88
C ASP A 267 21.65 12.22 20.37
N ASP A 268 20.70 11.83 19.52
CA ASP A 268 20.83 11.89 18.05
C ASP A 268 19.93 12.99 17.48
N GLN A 269 20.54 14.03 16.91
CA GLN A 269 19.83 15.18 16.36
C GLN A 269 19.13 14.88 15.03
N SER A 270 19.55 13.84 14.29
CA SER A 270 18.92 13.47 13.00
C SER A 270 17.46 13.03 13.17
N ARG A 271 17.12 12.50 14.37
CA ARG A 271 15.75 12.15 14.78
C ARG A 271 14.79 13.33 14.80
N CYS A 272 15.29 14.57 14.78
CA CYS A 272 14.47 15.78 14.73
C CYS A 272 14.20 16.35 13.34
N LEU A 273 14.67 15.67 12.29
CA LEU A 273 14.44 16.07 10.89
C LEU A 273 15.00 17.50 10.66
N MET A 274 14.23 18.44 10.08
CA MET A 274 14.63 19.85 10.03
C MET A 274 14.44 20.59 11.37
N GLY A 275 13.53 20.12 12.23
CA GLY A 275 13.25 20.73 13.52
C GLY A 275 11.80 20.52 13.98
N LYS A 276 11.45 21.23 15.05
CA LYS A 276 10.17 21.16 15.76
C LYS A 276 9.22 22.25 15.23
N LEU A 277 7.95 21.92 15.03
CA LEU A 277 6.91 22.83 14.54
C LEU A 277 6.85 24.13 15.39
N ASN A 278 7.16 25.27 14.77
CA ASN A 278 7.02 26.58 15.36
C ASN A 278 6.07 27.45 14.51
N ILE A 279 4.95 27.85 15.13
CA ILE A 279 3.87 28.57 14.46
C ILE A 279 4.15 30.08 14.36
N LEU A 280 4.82 30.68 15.34
CA LEU A 280 5.10 32.12 15.36
C LEU A 280 6.10 32.48 14.26
N ASP A 281 7.23 31.80 14.23
CA ASP A 281 8.27 31.95 13.21
C ASP A 281 7.76 31.53 11.81
N ALA A 282 6.77 30.63 11.71
CA ALA A 282 6.12 30.30 10.43
C ALA A 282 5.22 31.44 9.92
N ILE A 283 4.50 32.12 10.84
CA ILE A 283 3.76 33.34 10.51
C ILE A 283 4.75 34.40 10.04
N GLU A 284 5.81 34.69 10.79
CA GLU A 284 6.80 35.70 10.44
C GLU A 284 7.45 35.46 9.06
N HIS A 285 7.87 34.22 8.76
CA HIS A 285 8.39 33.84 7.43
C HIS A 285 7.37 34.01 6.29
N LEU A 286 6.07 33.92 6.57
CA LEU A 286 5.01 34.15 5.57
C LEU A 286 4.62 35.62 5.42
N THR A 287 4.57 36.37 6.53
CA THR A 287 3.92 37.68 6.62
C THR A 287 4.88 38.85 6.62
N GLY A 288 6.13 38.65 7.10
CA GLY A 288 7.07 39.72 7.46
C GLY A 288 6.76 40.42 8.79
N GLU A 289 5.86 39.86 9.61
CA GLU A 289 5.43 40.45 10.89
C GLU A 289 5.87 39.59 12.07
N THR A 290 6.78 40.09 12.90
CA THR A 290 7.19 39.48 14.18
C THR A 290 6.02 39.51 15.18
N MET A 291 5.59 38.35 15.66
CA MET A 291 4.45 38.22 16.59
C MET A 291 4.92 37.73 17.97
N SER A 292 4.95 38.63 18.96
CA SER A 292 5.24 38.30 20.36
C SER A 292 4.02 37.68 21.08
N GLU A 293 4.25 36.74 21.98
CA GLU A 293 3.24 36.27 22.94
C GLU A 293 3.23 37.15 24.20
N ASP A 294 2.15 37.90 24.40
CA ASP A 294 1.85 38.53 25.69
C ASP A 294 1.35 37.43 26.66
N LEU A 295 2.18 37.08 27.64
CA LEU A 295 1.84 36.08 28.67
C LEU A 295 0.91 36.69 29.74
N GLU A 296 -0.40 36.66 29.48
CA GLU A 296 -1.41 36.90 30.52
C GLU A 296 -1.36 35.81 31.60
N LEU A 297 -0.65 36.10 32.69
CA LEU A 297 -0.67 35.31 33.92
C LEU A 297 -2.00 35.53 34.65
N GLU A 298 -2.92 34.57 34.51
CA GLU A 298 -4.10 34.49 35.39
C GLU A 298 -3.64 34.33 36.85
N SER A 299 -3.86 35.38 37.65
CA SER A 299 -3.43 35.42 39.04
C SER A 299 -4.32 34.55 39.92
N VAL A 300 -3.86 33.35 40.25
CA VAL A 300 -4.48 32.51 41.29
C VAL A 300 -4.32 33.22 42.63
N GLU A 301 -5.44 33.61 43.27
CA GLU A 301 -5.43 34.21 44.60
C GLU A 301 -4.93 33.21 45.66
N ALA A 302 -3.67 33.35 46.05
CA ALA A 302 -3.13 32.69 47.23
C ALA A 302 -3.47 33.52 48.48
N SER A 303 -4.17 32.91 49.45
CA SER A 303 -4.56 33.54 50.72
C SER A 303 -3.38 34.20 51.41
N GLY A 304 -3.47 35.52 51.62
CA GLY A 304 -2.33 36.33 52.01
C GLY A 304 -1.79 36.10 53.41
N CYS A 305 -0.47 36.17 53.54
CA CYS A 305 0.22 36.53 54.77
C CYS A 305 1.41 37.41 54.37
N GLY A 306 1.33 38.72 54.64
CA GLY A 306 2.31 39.69 54.15
C GLY A 306 3.44 39.97 55.14
N CYS A 307 4.66 40.08 54.64
CA CYS A 307 5.76 40.80 55.31
C CYS A 307 6.70 41.45 54.28
N GLN A 308 7.16 42.64 54.63
CA GLN A 308 7.82 43.69 53.85
C GLN A 308 9.06 43.33 53.00
N ASP A 309 9.36 44.24 52.06
CA ASP A 309 10.47 44.25 51.12
C ASP A 309 11.87 44.22 51.76
N THR A 310 12.85 43.62 51.06
CA THR A 310 14.15 44.29 50.83
C THR A 310 14.85 43.72 49.57
N GLN A 311 15.50 44.58 48.78
CA GLN A 311 16.42 44.19 47.70
C GLN A 311 17.86 44.02 48.24
N ILE A 312 18.59 43.01 47.77
CA ILE A 312 20.07 42.97 47.77
C ILE A 312 20.53 42.28 46.48
N ASN A 313 21.64 42.76 45.89
CA ASN A 313 22.23 42.24 44.65
C ASN A 313 23.21 41.05 44.88
N GLU A 314 23.56 40.43 43.76
CA GLU A 314 24.73 39.59 43.45
C GLU A 314 25.94 39.68 44.39
N SER A 315 26.51 38.52 44.79
CA SER A 315 27.86 38.04 44.36
C SER A 315 28.41 36.93 45.27
N GLU A 316 29.07 35.91 44.67
CA GLU A 316 30.16 35.04 45.21
C GLU A 316 29.94 34.31 46.57
N LEU A 317 30.11 32.98 46.66
CA LEU A 317 31.43 32.31 46.64
C LEU A 317 31.32 30.77 46.45
N ASP A 318 32.37 30.14 45.92
CA ASP A 318 32.55 28.67 45.85
C ASP A 318 32.76 28.01 47.23
N ASN A 319 32.44 26.71 47.41
CA ASN A 319 33.39 25.60 47.18
C ASN A 319 32.92 24.19 47.61
N GLN A 320 33.59 23.15 47.06
CA GLN A 320 33.67 21.74 47.49
C GLN A 320 32.37 20.87 47.48
N LEU A 321 32.43 19.54 47.46
CA LEU A 321 33.17 18.52 46.67
C LEU A 321 32.78 17.12 47.24
N GLU A 322 32.62 16.10 46.38
CA GLU A 322 32.66 14.63 46.67
C GLU A 322 31.94 14.07 47.93
N THR A 323 31.02 13.10 47.82
CA THR A 323 31.31 11.67 47.57
C THR A 323 30.02 10.85 47.38
N ALA A 324 30.13 9.55 47.04
CA ALA A 324 29.00 8.67 46.67
C ALA A 324 28.74 7.48 47.63
N SER A 325 27.51 6.95 47.65
CA SER A 325 27.09 5.56 48.01
C SER A 325 25.61 5.41 47.60
N GLU A 326 25.16 4.40 46.84
CA GLU A 326 25.04 2.95 47.12
C GLU A 326 24.09 2.55 48.25
N ILE A 327 22.89 2.05 47.89
CA ILE A 327 22.12 0.99 48.59
C ILE A 327 21.45 0.08 47.52
N LYS A 328 21.30 -1.22 47.81
CA LYS A 328 20.65 -2.26 46.97
C LYS A 328 19.63 -3.11 47.78
N PRO A 329 18.85 -4.04 47.17
CA PRO A 329 17.54 -4.48 47.69
C PRO A 329 17.49 -5.90 48.30
N ASP A 330 16.30 -6.27 48.81
CA ASP A 330 15.70 -7.63 48.95
C ASP A 330 14.16 -7.47 48.71
N GLU A 331 13.35 -8.34 48.08
CA GLU A 331 13.00 -9.79 48.22
C GLU A 331 12.15 -10.16 49.48
N ILE A 332 11.15 -11.07 49.45
CA ILE A 332 10.62 -11.95 48.36
C ILE A 332 9.23 -11.44 47.86
N VAL A 333 8.07 -12.11 47.67
CA VAL A 333 7.49 -13.48 47.87
C VAL A 333 6.38 -13.70 46.78
N ALA A 334 5.98 -14.95 46.45
CA ALA A 334 4.94 -15.27 45.43
C ALA A 334 3.81 -16.22 45.92
N SER A 335 2.68 -16.29 45.19
CA SER A 335 1.64 -17.34 45.35
C SER A 335 0.79 -17.55 44.08
N VAL A 336 0.26 -18.77 43.89
CA VAL A 336 -0.55 -19.19 42.72
C VAL A 336 -1.71 -20.08 43.19
N THR A 337 -2.93 -19.85 42.68
CA THR A 337 -4.05 -20.80 42.79
C THR A 337 -5.05 -20.65 41.64
N THR A 338 -5.80 -21.72 41.36
CA THR A 338 -6.74 -21.82 40.23
C THR A 338 -8.13 -22.27 40.70
N GLN A 339 -9.21 -21.87 39.98
CA GLN A 339 -10.32 -22.71 39.47
C GLN A 339 -11.60 -21.90 39.12
N THR A 340 -12.56 -22.58 38.50
CA THR A 340 -13.69 -22.07 37.68
C THR A 340 -15.07 -22.44 38.31
N PRO A 341 -16.20 -22.53 37.56
CA PRO A 341 -17.03 -21.46 36.97
C PRO A 341 -18.50 -21.47 37.50
N ILE A 342 -19.35 -20.51 37.06
CA ILE A 342 -20.81 -20.50 37.31
C ILE A 342 -21.59 -20.21 36.00
N ASN A 343 -22.85 -20.64 35.91
CA ASN A 343 -23.60 -20.89 34.68
C ASN A 343 -24.91 -20.07 34.51
N ILE A 344 -25.48 -20.12 33.29
CA ILE A 344 -26.69 -19.46 32.72
C ILE A 344 -27.97 -19.40 33.60
N PRO A 345 -28.93 -18.51 33.26
CA PRO A 345 -30.17 -19.01 32.62
C PRO A 345 -30.66 -18.20 31.38
N SER A 346 -31.61 -18.77 30.63
CA SER A 346 -32.14 -18.27 29.34
C SER A 346 -33.69 -18.41 29.24
N PHE A 347 -34.27 -18.34 28.02
CA PHE A 347 -35.72 -18.44 27.61
C PHE A 347 -36.54 -17.14 27.55
N PRO A 348 -37.66 -17.06 26.76
CA PRO A 348 -38.13 -17.93 25.65
C PRO A 348 -38.50 -17.16 24.33
N GLN A 349 -38.93 -17.89 23.30
CA GLN A 349 -39.45 -17.37 22.01
C GLN A 349 -40.93 -16.89 22.08
N GLN A 350 -41.35 -16.07 21.12
CA GLN A 350 -42.72 -16.08 20.57
C GLN A 350 -42.74 -15.91 19.04
N THR A 351 -43.81 -16.40 18.40
CA THR A 351 -44.02 -16.42 16.95
C THR A 351 -45.36 -15.77 16.58
N THR A 352 -45.41 -15.09 15.44
CA THR A 352 -46.66 -14.68 14.76
C THR A 352 -46.49 -14.80 13.24
N ASN A 353 -47.60 -14.90 12.49
CA ASN A 353 -47.57 -15.37 11.10
C ASN A 353 -48.69 -14.73 10.26
N GLN A 354 -48.36 -14.27 9.05
CA GLN A 354 -49.28 -13.97 7.92
C GLN A 354 -50.31 -12.80 8.10
N PRO A 355 -50.98 -12.30 7.02
CA PRO A 355 -50.99 -12.75 5.62
C PRO A 355 -50.58 -11.69 4.56
N THR A 356 -50.62 -12.12 3.29
CA THR A 356 -50.27 -11.34 2.09
C THR A 356 -51.44 -10.54 1.51
N MET A 357 -51.12 -9.49 0.73
CA MET A 357 -51.84 -9.19 -0.52
C MET A 357 -50.88 -8.57 -1.55
N SER A 358 -51.30 -8.50 -2.82
CA SER A 358 -50.36 -8.48 -3.96
C SER A 358 -50.65 -7.42 -5.02
N ASN A 359 -49.61 -7.06 -5.78
CA ASN A 359 -49.75 -6.57 -7.16
C ASN A 359 -48.54 -7.01 -8.00
N ARG A 360 -48.82 -7.62 -9.16
CA ARG A 360 -47.88 -7.80 -10.28
C ARG A 360 -48.06 -6.54 -11.18
N THR A 361 -47.14 -6.07 -12.03
CA THR A 361 -46.07 -6.64 -12.87
C THR A 361 -44.98 -5.55 -13.09
N SER A 362 -43.78 -5.76 -13.65
CA SER A 362 -43.20 -6.89 -14.41
C SER A 362 -41.66 -6.98 -14.25
N ASN A 363 -41.18 -8.19 -13.99
CA ASN A 363 -39.88 -8.77 -14.38
C ASN A 363 -38.66 -7.83 -14.53
N PHE A 364 -37.89 -7.69 -13.45
CA PHE A 364 -36.43 -7.83 -13.56
C PHE A 364 -36.07 -9.30 -13.32
N VAL A 365 -35.01 -9.80 -13.97
CA VAL A 365 -34.44 -11.10 -13.62
C VAL A 365 -33.56 -10.89 -12.39
N THR A 366 -33.95 -11.46 -11.26
CA THR A 366 -33.12 -11.47 -10.05
C THR A 366 -31.80 -12.17 -10.37
N ALA A 367 -30.67 -11.49 -10.19
CA ALA A 367 -29.40 -12.18 -10.10
C ALA A 367 -29.48 -13.13 -8.90
N SER A 368 -29.12 -14.41 -9.08
CA SER A 368 -29.22 -15.39 -8.00
C SER A 368 -28.44 -14.90 -6.78
N GLU A 369 -29.02 -15.09 -5.59
CA GLU A 369 -28.36 -14.77 -4.34
C GLU A 369 -26.99 -15.45 -4.30
N ALA A 370 -25.96 -14.69 -3.93
CA ALA A 370 -24.61 -15.21 -3.87
C ALA A 370 -24.51 -16.28 -2.79
N PRO A 371 -23.95 -17.47 -3.09
CA PRO A 371 -23.40 -18.31 -2.04
C PRO A 371 -22.38 -17.49 -1.25
N SER A 372 -22.49 -17.54 0.07
CA SER A 372 -21.43 -17.13 0.97
C SER A 372 -20.11 -17.82 0.60
N GLU A 373 -19.01 -17.10 0.83
CA GLU A 373 -17.67 -17.62 1.15
C GLU A 373 -17.45 -19.12 0.92
N LEU A 374 -16.71 -19.47 -0.14
CA LEU A 374 -16.09 -20.79 -0.27
C LEU A 374 -14.90 -20.89 0.70
N GLU A 375 -15.20 -20.92 2.01
CA GLU A 375 -14.24 -21.12 3.09
C GLU A 375 -13.35 -22.35 2.83
N GLY A 376 -12.07 -22.25 3.20
CA GLY A 376 -11.15 -23.39 3.28
C GLY A 376 -10.46 -23.83 1.99
N LYS A 377 -10.69 -23.18 0.83
CA LYS A 377 -9.92 -23.43 -0.40
C LYS A 377 -8.80 -22.39 -0.63
N ASN A 378 -7.62 -22.64 -0.06
CA ASN A 378 -6.41 -21.83 -0.25
C ASN A 378 -5.79 -22.00 -1.67
N LEU A 379 -6.54 -21.75 -2.74
CA LEU A 379 -6.05 -21.96 -4.11
C LEU A 379 -5.11 -20.83 -4.55
N VAL A 380 -4.05 -21.20 -5.27
CA VAL A 380 -3.13 -20.26 -5.92
C VAL A 380 -3.06 -20.56 -7.41
N TYR A 381 -3.13 -19.52 -8.25
CA TYR A 381 -2.75 -19.58 -9.65
C TYR A 381 -1.82 -18.40 -9.96
N ALA A 382 -0.52 -18.63 -9.85
CA ALA A 382 0.51 -17.58 -9.89
C ALA A 382 1.31 -17.60 -11.20
N LEU A 383 1.90 -16.45 -11.55
CA LEU A 383 2.75 -16.28 -12.72
C LEU A 383 4.13 -15.76 -12.31
N GLY A 384 5.17 -16.11 -13.06
CA GLY A 384 6.52 -15.61 -12.77
C GLY A 384 7.62 -16.25 -13.61
N VAL A 385 8.81 -16.29 -13.01
CA VAL A 385 10.02 -16.96 -13.50
C VAL A 385 10.41 -18.00 -12.45
N LEU A 386 10.67 -19.23 -12.89
CA LEU A 386 11.07 -20.34 -12.02
C LEU A 386 12.54 -20.19 -11.59
N GLY A 387 12.84 -20.53 -10.35
CA GLY A 387 14.20 -20.53 -9.80
C GLY A 387 14.38 -21.64 -8.76
N TYR A 388 15.57 -21.67 -8.14
CA TYR A 388 15.89 -22.61 -7.07
C TYR A 388 16.77 -21.94 -6.01
N ASP A 389 16.64 -22.40 -4.77
CA ASP A 389 17.38 -21.93 -3.61
C ASP A 389 17.86 -23.12 -2.75
N PHE A 390 18.97 -22.93 -2.04
CA PHE A 390 19.60 -23.99 -1.24
C PHE A 390 19.09 -24.06 0.21
N GLY A 391 18.53 -22.99 0.77
CA GLY A 391 18.09 -22.85 2.16
C GLY A 391 19.19 -22.95 3.24
N SER A 392 20.30 -23.64 2.99
CA SER A 392 21.44 -23.78 3.88
C SER A 392 22.75 -24.07 3.16
N GLU A 393 23.87 -23.74 3.81
CA GLU A 393 25.23 -23.97 3.33
C GLU A 393 25.52 -25.46 3.13
N ALA A 394 25.00 -26.31 4.02
CA ALA A 394 25.17 -27.76 3.92
C ALA A 394 24.62 -28.30 2.59
N ARG A 395 23.41 -27.87 2.19
CA ARG A 395 22.81 -28.28 0.92
C ARG A 395 23.55 -27.69 -0.28
N ARG A 396 23.91 -26.41 -0.23
CA ARG A 396 24.72 -25.75 -1.26
C ARG A 396 26.05 -26.47 -1.47
N ASP A 397 26.69 -26.94 -0.40
CA ASP A 397 27.95 -27.67 -0.50
C ASP A 397 27.77 -29.09 -1.05
N SER A 398 26.67 -29.79 -0.73
CA SER A 398 26.33 -31.07 -1.37
C SER A 398 26.27 -30.95 -2.90
N PHE A 399 25.54 -29.96 -3.44
CA PHE A 399 25.51 -29.72 -4.89
C PHE A 399 26.90 -29.38 -5.45
N LYS A 400 27.69 -28.57 -4.74
CA LYS A 400 29.08 -28.24 -5.14
C LYS A 400 30.01 -29.48 -5.19
N GLN A 401 29.74 -30.51 -4.38
CA GLN A 401 30.52 -31.75 -4.37
C GLN A 401 30.02 -32.79 -5.40
N LEU A 402 28.71 -32.80 -5.71
CA LEU A 402 28.08 -33.79 -6.58
C LEU A 402 28.03 -33.38 -8.06
N MET A 403 27.95 -32.09 -8.36
CA MET A 403 27.90 -31.59 -9.74
C MET A 403 29.27 -31.77 -10.44
N PRO A 404 29.30 -32.22 -11.71
CA PRO A 404 30.53 -32.29 -12.49
C PRO A 404 31.00 -30.90 -12.94
N GLY A 405 32.31 -30.76 -13.17
CA GLY A 405 32.85 -29.61 -13.90
C GLY A 405 32.58 -29.74 -15.41
N VAL A 406 32.32 -28.61 -16.07
CA VAL A 406 31.99 -28.56 -17.50
C VAL A 406 33.21 -28.19 -18.33
N SER A 407 33.44 -28.88 -19.46
CA SER A 407 34.52 -28.55 -20.39
C SER A 407 33.99 -27.68 -21.53
N ILE A 408 34.46 -26.43 -21.61
CA ILE A 408 34.14 -25.50 -22.70
C ILE A 408 35.43 -25.18 -23.44
N GLU A 409 35.45 -25.44 -24.76
CA GLU A 409 36.62 -25.24 -25.64
C GLU A 409 37.93 -25.88 -25.13
N GLY A 410 37.82 -26.98 -24.37
CA GLY A 410 38.95 -27.67 -23.74
C GLY A 410 39.41 -27.09 -22.39
N THR A 411 38.80 -25.99 -21.94
CA THR A 411 38.99 -25.45 -20.59
C THR A 411 38.01 -26.09 -19.61
N MET A 412 38.52 -26.73 -18.56
CA MET A 412 37.70 -27.32 -17.50
C MET A 412 37.24 -26.23 -16.52
N ILE A 413 35.95 -25.90 -16.56
CA ILE A 413 35.30 -25.00 -15.63
C ILE A 413 34.85 -25.81 -14.41
N PRO A 414 35.18 -25.39 -13.16
CA PRO A 414 34.73 -26.08 -11.96
C PRO A 414 33.20 -25.99 -11.82
N ALA A 415 32.62 -26.99 -11.14
CA ALA A 415 31.19 -27.03 -10.87
C ALA A 415 30.73 -25.78 -10.09
N ASN A 416 29.77 -25.05 -10.66
CA ASN A 416 29.16 -23.88 -10.07
C ASN A 416 27.65 -24.12 -9.88
N PRO A 417 27.17 -24.44 -8.67
CA PRO A 417 25.75 -24.70 -8.44
C PRO A 417 24.87 -23.44 -8.60
N TYR A 418 25.46 -22.24 -8.68
CA TYR A 418 24.73 -21.00 -9.02
C TYR A 418 24.60 -20.75 -10.53
N ASP A 419 25.26 -21.52 -11.40
CA ASP A 419 25.00 -21.46 -12.85
C ASP A 419 23.82 -22.37 -13.17
N ALA A 420 22.67 -21.76 -13.46
CA ALA A 420 21.42 -22.46 -13.74
C ALA A 420 21.54 -23.45 -14.91
N ARG A 421 22.48 -23.25 -15.84
CA ARG A 421 22.75 -24.20 -16.95
C ARG A 421 23.33 -25.49 -16.42
N GLN A 422 24.41 -25.40 -15.63
CA GLN A 422 25.03 -26.56 -14.99
C GLN A 422 24.06 -27.29 -14.06
N MET A 423 23.19 -26.54 -13.36
CA MET A 423 22.16 -27.12 -12.49
C MET A 423 21.09 -27.87 -13.31
N VAL A 424 20.59 -27.29 -14.40
CA VAL A 424 19.63 -27.95 -15.30
C VAL A 424 20.21 -29.23 -15.89
N ASP A 425 21.44 -29.19 -16.40
CA ASP A 425 22.14 -30.35 -16.96
C ASP A 425 22.28 -31.46 -15.91
N TYR A 426 22.74 -31.10 -14.71
CA TYR A 426 22.91 -32.03 -13.59
C TYR A 426 21.58 -32.68 -13.16
N LEU A 427 20.51 -31.89 -13.05
CA LEU A 427 19.17 -32.35 -12.68
C LEU A 427 18.47 -33.16 -13.78
N GLY A 428 18.86 -32.99 -15.06
CA GLY A 428 18.36 -33.82 -16.16
C GLY A 428 18.78 -35.29 -15.98
N GLU A 429 20.05 -35.52 -15.65
CA GLU A 429 20.59 -36.85 -15.35
C GLU A 429 20.23 -37.33 -13.93
N ASN A 430 20.10 -36.42 -12.96
CA ASN A 430 19.96 -36.72 -11.52
C ASN A 430 18.66 -36.17 -10.91
N LEU A 431 17.53 -36.33 -11.60
CA LEU A 431 16.22 -35.78 -11.21
C LEU A 431 15.81 -35.98 -9.73
N PRO A 432 16.15 -37.09 -9.01
CA PRO A 432 15.86 -37.20 -7.58
C PRO A 432 16.41 -36.07 -6.71
N GLU A 433 17.55 -35.47 -7.08
CA GLU A 433 18.16 -34.34 -6.37
C GLU A 433 17.35 -33.03 -6.52
N ALA A 434 16.44 -32.95 -7.50
CA ALA A 434 15.50 -31.83 -7.61
C ALA A 434 14.65 -31.65 -6.34
N LYS A 435 14.40 -32.73 -5.59
CA LYS A 435 13.69 -32.70 -4.30
C LYS A 435 14.52 -32.12 -3.15
N ALA A 436 15.84 -32.01 -3.30
CA ALA A 436 16.67 -31.35 -2.29
C ALA A 436 16.48 -29.83 -2.33
N LEU A 437 16.38 -29.24 -3.53
CA LEU A 437 16.26 -27.80 -3.76
C LEU A 437 14.92 -27.23 -3.29
N ILE A 438 14.94 -25.99 -2.82
CA ILE A 438 13.72 -25.19 -2.66
C ILE A 438 13.45 -24.56 -4.03
N TRP A 439 12.46 -25.06 -4.76
CA TRP A 439 12.04 -24.43 -6.01
C TRP A 439 11.29 -23.14 -5.71
N THR A 440 11.62 -22.04 -6.37
CA THR A 440 10.98 -20.73 -6.16
C THR A 440 10.20 -20.29 -7.39
N LEU A 441 8.99 -19.78 -7.19
CA LEU A 441 8.36 -18.91 -8.18
C LEU A 441 8.71 -17.46 -7.82
N ASN A 442 9.30 -16.76 -8.77
CA ASN A 442 9.79 -15.40 -8.60
C ASN A 442 8.98 -14.46 -9.49
N LEU A 443 8.45 -13.38 -8.91
CA LEU A 443 7.86 -12.29 -9.69
C LEU A 443 8.99 -11.30 -9.96
N GLU A 444 9.45 -11.28 -11.20
CA GLU A 444 10.74 -10.68 -11.60
C GLU A 444 11.91 -11.29 -10.83
N LEU A 445 12.51 -10.55 -9.89
CA LEU A 445 13.64 -11.01 -9.08
C LEU A 445 13.23 -11.39 -7.65
N THR A 446 11.96 -11.21 -7.27
CA THR A 446 11.47 -11.42 -5.91
C THR A 446 10.81 -12.79 -5.76
N PRO A 447 11.34 -13.72 -4.94
CA PRO A 447 10.67 -14.97 -4.61
C PRO A 447 9.32 -14.70 -3.93
N ILE A 448 8.22 -15.13 -4.55
CA ILE A 448 6.85 -14.98 -4.01
C ILE A 448 6.33 -16.27 -3.39
N TYR A 449 6.74 -17.43 -3.90
CA TYR A 449 6.36 -18.75 -3.37
C TYR A 449 7.52 -19.74 -3.44
N ALA A 450 7.60 -20.63 -2.47
CA ALA A 450 8.29 -21.91 -2.62
C ALA A 450 7.31 -22.96 -3.16
N ILE A 451 7.74 -23.71 -4.17
CA ILE A 451 6.97 -24.78 -4.82
C ILE A 451 7.35 -26.11 -4.19
N GLU A 452 6.37 -26.85 -3.66
CA GLU A 452 6.58 -28.22 -3.16
C GLU A 452 5.71 -29.24 -3.92
N PRO A 453 6.30 -30.03 -4.83
CA PRO A 453 5.63 -31.15 -5.48
C PRO A 453 5.31 -32.29 -4.49
N VAL A 454 4.02 -32.65 -4.39
CA VAL A 454 3.49 -33.63 -3.43
C VAL A 454 2.67 -34.73 -4.10
N GLY A 455 2.42 -35.82 -3.35
CA GLY A 455 1.65 -36.97 -3.83
C GLY A 455 2.38 -37.82 -4.88
N GLY A 456 1.61 -38.70 -5.53
CA GLY A 456 2.15 -39.71 -6.45
C GLY A 456 2.83 -39.13 -7.70
N PHE A 457 2.37 -37.97 -8.18
CA PHE A 457 2.90 -37.30 -9.39
C PHE A 457 4.04 -36.32 -9.09
N SER A 458 4.56 -36.29 -7.86
CA SER A 458 5.61 -35.36 -7.45
C SER A 458 6.87 -35.45 -8.34
N ARG A 459 7.28 -36.65 -8.76
CA ARG A 459 8.37 -36.85 -9.72
C ARG A 459 8.10 -36.15 -11.05
N ASP A 460 6.92 -36.37 -11.63
CA ASP A 460 6.55 -35.84 -12.95
C ASP A 460 6.45 -34.30 -12.91
N VAL A 461 6.05 -33.74 -11.77
CA VAL A 461 6.08 -32.30 -11.52
C VAL A 461 7.53 -31.78 -11.42
N TYR A 462 8.45 -32.46 -10.72
CA TYR A 462 9.88 -32.07 -10.74
C TYR A 462 10.48 -32.13 -12.15
N GLU A 463 10.08 -33.11 -12.97
CA GLU A 463 10.49 -33.22 -14.38
C GLU A 463 10.00 -32.02 -15.21
N VAL A 464 8.73 -31.61 -15.05
CA VAL A 464 8.20 -30.39 -15.67
C VAL A 464 8.90 -29.13 -15.15
N LEU A 465 9.21 -29.02 -13.86
CA LEU A 465 9.93 -27.87 -13.30
C LEU A 465 11.38 -27.79 -13.86
N GLN A 466 12.09 -28.91 -13.97
CA GLN A 466 13.41 -28.96 -14.62
C GLN A 466 13.32 -28.55 -16.09
N GLY A 467 12.32 -29.03 -16.83
CA GLY A 467 12.10 -28.67 -18.24
C GLY A 467 11.73 -27.19 -18.44
N LEU A 468 10.95 -26.60 -17.54
CA LEU A 468 10.62 -25.18 -17.55
C LEU A 468 11.84 -24.30 -17.24
N LEU A 469 12.66 -24.70 -16.25
CA LEU A 469 13.92 -24.03 -15.96
C LEU A 469 14.91 -24.14 -17.14
N SER A 470 14.96 -25.30 -17.79
CA SER A 470 15.72 -25.54 -19.02
C SER A 470 15.29 -24.63 -20.18
N GLY A 471 13.98 -24.37 -20.31
CA GLY A 471 13.45 -23.39 -21.27
C GLY A 471 13.84 -21.95 -20.96
N GLN A 472 13.98 -21.57 -19.69
CA GLN A 472 14.34 -20.20 -19.28
C GLN A 472 15.82 -19.86 -19.47
N ILE A 473 16.70 -20.86 -19.54
CA ILE A 473 18.15 -20.67 -19.78
C ILE A 473 18.55 -20.69 -21.27
N GLN A 474 17.59 -20.89 -22.18
CA GLN A 474 17.82 -20.80 -23.62
C GLN A 474 18.10 -19.35 -24.03
N GLU A 475 18.77 -19.15 -25.17
CA GLU A 475 18.90 -17.83 -25.78
C GLU A 475 17.52 -17.24 -26.13
N GLU A 476 17.33 -15.93 -25.95
CA GLU A 476 16.03 -15.25 -26.15
C GLU A 476 15.44 -15.42 -27.56
N ASN A 477 16.26 -15.76 -28.56
CA ASN A 477 15.82 -16.02 -29.94
C ASN A 477 15.37 -17.47 -30.19
N SER A 478 15.55 -18.38 -29.21
CA SER A 478 15.22 -19.80 -29.35
C SER A 478 13.70 -20.02 -29.42
N PRO A 479 13.18 -20.97 -30.25
CA PRO A 479 11.79 -21.40 -30.17
C PRO A 479 11.46 -22.13 -28.86
N GLU A 480 12.49 -22.62 -28.16
CA GLU A 480 12.38 -23.30 -26.86
C GLU A 480 12.45 -22.34 -25.67
N PHE A 481 12.75 -21.05 -25.89
CA PHE A 481 12.84 -20.05 -24.84
C PHE A 481 11.50 -19.85 -24.10
N VAL A 482 11.50 -20.16 -22.81
CA VAL A 482 10.37 -19.94 -21.90
C VAL A 482 10.60 -18.62 -21.18
N GLN A 483 9.83 -17.58 -21.53
CA GLN A 483 10.00 -16.25 -20.91
C GLN A 483 9.36 -16.18 -19.51
N ARG A 484 8.25 -16.91 -19.30
CA ARG A 484 7.46 -16.94 -18.06
C ARG A 484 6.84 -18.32 -17.84
N VAL A 485 6.46 -18.62 -16.60
CA VAL A 485 5.72 -19.83 -16.22
C VAL A 485 4.40 -19.50 -15.51
N SER A 486 3.40 -20.36 -15.67
CA SER A 486 2.17 -20.35 -14.86
C SER A 486 2.10 -21.56 -13.93
N ILE A 487 1.82 -21.33 -12.65
CA ILE A 487 1.89 -22.34 -11.58
C ILE A 487 0.57 -22.38 -10.79
N PRO A 488 -0.29 -23.40 -11.00
CA PRO A 488 -1.38 -23.73 -10.08
C PRO A 488 -0.85 -24.44 -8.82
N GLY A 489 -1.47 -24.19 -7.67
CA GLY A 489 -1.12 -24.88 -6.42
C GLY A 489 -2.08 -24.58 -5.26
N VAL A 490 -1.77 -25.10 -4.08
CA VAL A 490 -2.54 -24.87 -2.85
C VAL A 490 -1.65 -24.30 -1.75
N LEU A 491 -2.03 -23.16 -1.18
CA LEU A 491 -1.33 -22.46 -0.11
C LEU A 491 -1.45 -23.23 1.21
N THR A 492 -0.32 -23.75 1.68
CA THR A 492 -0.27 -24.73 2.79
C THR A 492 -0.36 -24.13 4.19
N GLY A 493 -0.21 -22.81 4.32
CA GLY A 493 0.05 -22.14 5.60
C GLY A 493 1.48 -22.37 6.15
N ARG A 494 2.28 -23.24 5.53
CA ARG A 494 3.71 -23.41 5.82
C ARG A 494 4.52 -22.35 5.09
N SER A 495 5.68 -22.01 5.65
CA SER A 495 6.67 -21.15 5.01
C SER A 495 8.06 -21.79 5.11
N VAL A 496 8.98 -21.37 4.23
CA VAL A 496 10.36 -21.81 4.21
C VAL A 496 11.29 -20.60 4.18
N LYS A 497 12.43 -20.72 4.87
CA LYS A 497 13.51 -19.73 4.85
C LYS A 497 14.47 -20.04 3.71
N LEU A 498 14.69 -19.08 2.82
CA LEU A 498 15.63 -19.14 1.71
C LEU A 498 17.06 -18.86 2.20
N PHE A 499 18.07 -19.14 1.37
CA PHE A 499 19.48 -18.90 1.66
C PHE A 499 19.79 -17.42 1.92
N SER A 500 19.05 -16.50 1.30
CA SER A 500 19.10 -15.05 1.56
C SER A 500 18.62 -14.64 2.96
N GLY A 501 17.91 -15.54 3.66
CA GLY A 501 17.25 -15.27 4.92
C GLY A 501 15.78 -14.86 4.79
N GLN A 502 15.31 -14.53 3.58
CA GLN A 502 13.90 -14.26 3.28
C GLN A 502 13.02 -15.47 3.63
N VAL A 503 11.81 -15.24 4.12
CA VAL A 503 10.81 -16.29 4.40
C VAL A 503 9.68 -16.19 3.40
N VAL A 504 9.40 -17.27 2.68
CA VAL A 504 8.34 -17.33 1.65
C VAL A 504 7.30 -18.42 1.95
N PRO A 505 6.02 -18.21 1.61
CA PRO A 505 4.98 -19.23 1.75
C PRO A 505 5.18 -20.41 0.79
N VAL A 506 4.78 -21.61 1.22
CA VAL A 506 4.86 -22.85 0.42
C VAL A 506 3.52 -23.14 -0.25
N ILE A 507 3.54 -23.34 -1.57
CA ILE A 507 2.43 -23.89 -2.36
C ILE A 507 2.69 -25.36 -2.72
N GLU A 508 1.69 -26.20 -2.47
CA GLU A 508 1.71 -27.61 -2.84
C GLU A 508 1.16 -27.83 -4.25
N ILE A 509 1.86 -28.65 -5.04
CA ILE A 509 1.47 -29.04 -6.41
C ILE A 509 1.34 -30.57 -6.47
N ASN A 510 0.13 -31.06 -6.79
CA ASN A 510 -0.18 -32.49 -6.74
C ASN A 510 -0.26 -33.18 -8.12
N ASN A 511 -0.15 -32.44 -9.22
CA ASN A 511 -0.19 -32.95 -10.60
C ASN A 511 0.39 -31.94 -11.60
N THR A 512 0.69 -32.37 -12.83
CA THR A 512 1.38 -31.57 -13.85
C THR A 512 0.49 -30.62 -14.67
N ARG A 513 -0.84 -30.72 -14.59
CA ARG A 513 -1.76 -29.95 -15.46
C ARG A 513 -1.84 -28.50 -15.00
N GLY A 514 -1.85 -27.57 -15.96
CA GLY A 514 -1.86 -26.12 -15.70
C GLY A 514 -0.46 -25.50 -15.51
N LEU A 515 0.59 -26.33 -15.39
CA LEU A 515 1.98 -25.91 -15.54
C LEU A 515 2.24 -25.63 -17.03
N TYR A 516 2.50 -24.37 -17.38
CA TYR A 516 2.79 -23.96 -18.76
C TYR A 516 3.99 -23.02 -18.80
N GLY A 517 4.87 -23.24 -19.79
CA GLY A 517 5.95 -22.32 -20.16
C GLY A 517 5.55 -21.46 -21.35
N TRP A 518 5.69 -20.15 -21.23
CA TRP A 518 5.25 -19.19 -22.24
C TRP A 518 6.36 -18.93 -23.26
N LYS A 519 6.28 -19.62 -24.39
CA LYS A 519 7.22 -19.53 -25.52
C LYS A 519 6.79 -18.46 -26.51
N VAL A 520 7.14 -17.20 -26.23
CA VAL A 520 6.62 -16.03 -26.96
C VAL A 520 6.99 -16.04 -28.43
N ASN A 521 8.23 -16.39 -28.78
CA ASN A 521 8.69 -16.49 -30.18
C ASN A 521 7.81 -17.42 -31.01
N SER A 522 7.52 -18.60 -30.47
CA SER A 522 6.75 -19.66 -31.11
C SER A 522 5.28 -19.29 -31.25
N LEU A 523 4.69 -18.65 -30.24
CA LEU A 523 3.32 -18.10 -30.30
C LEU A 523 3.20 -16.94 -31.31
N VAL A 524 4.21 -16.08 -31.40
CA VAL A 524 4.21 -14.94 -32.33
C VAL A 524 4.41 -15.40 -33.78
N SER A 525 5.29 -16.37 -34.04
CA SER A 525 5.41 -16.96 -35.39
C SER A 525 4.13 -17.70 -35.80
N ALA A 526 3.55 -18.55 -34.93
CA ALA A 526 2.28 -19.22 -35.20
C ALA A 526 1.07 -18.26 -35.34
N ALA A 527 1.19 -17.03 -34.84
CA ALA A 527 0.23 -15.95 -35.06
C ALA A 527 0.43 -15.24 -36.40
N ILE A 528 1.68 -14.98 -36.82
CA ILE A 528 2.00 -14.40 -38.14
C ILE A 528 1.55 -15.34 -39.27
N GLU A 529 1.86 -16.64 -39.16
CA GLU A 529 1.41 -17.68 -40.09
C GLU A 529 -0.12 -17.68 -40.28
N SER A 530 -0.89 -17.38 -39.22
CA SER A 530 -2.36 -17.34 -39.27
C SER A 530 -2.97 -16.12 -39.97
N VAL A 531 -2.14 -15.16 -40.41
CA VAL A 531 -2.55 -13.86 -40.99
C VAL A 531 -2.11 -13.68 -42.45
N GLN A 532 -1.24 -14.56 -42.99
CA GLN A 532 -0.59 -14.35 -44.29
C GLN A 532 -1.52 -14.40 -45.53
N SER A 533 -1.22 -13.53 -46.50
CA SER A 533 -1.24 -13.87 -47.94
C SER A 533 -0.33 -12.94 -48.77
N GLU A 534 -0.22 -11.66 -48.42
CA GLU A 534 0.47 -10.63 -49.22
C GLU A 534 1.36 -9.66 -48.41
N ALA A 535 1.68 -9.97 -47.15
CA ALA A 535 2.59 -9.16 -46.33
C ALA A 535 4.06 -9.46 -46.67
N GLY A 536 4.89 -8.42 -46.80
CA GLY A 536 6.35 -8.55 -46.94
C GLY A 536 7.10 -8.42 -45.61
N ASP A 537 8.36 -8.85 -45.58
CA ASP A 537 9.20 -9.03 -44.38
C ASP A 537 9.08 -7.89 -43.33
N ALA A 538 9.17 -6.63 -43.77
CA ALA A 538 9.10 -5.46 -42.90
C ALA A 538 7.75 -5.30 -42.15
N GLN A 539 6.67 -5.87 -42.69
CA GLN A 539 5.35 -5.91 -42.06
C GLN A 539 5.24 -7.08 -41.07
N GLU A 540 5.91 -8.21 -41.32
CA GLU A 540 6.03 -9.29 -40.33
C GLU A 540 6.83 -8.82 -39.11
N ASP A 541 7.94 -8.09 -39.31
CA ASP A 541 8.69 -7.47 -38.22
C ASP A 541 7.90 -6.41 -37.44
N ALA A 542 6.94 -5.74 -38.07
CA ALA A 542 6.01 -4.86 -37.37
C ALA A 542 5.03 -5.67 -36.51
N ILE A 543 4.36 -6.67 -37.09
CA ILE A 543 3.41 -7.56 -36.39
C ILE A 543 4.10 -8.29 -35.23
N ARG A 544 5.34 -8.78 -35.43
CA ARG A 544 6.17 -9.45 -34.42
C ARG A 544 6.41 -8.55 -33.22
N ARG A 545 6.81 -7.29 -33.45
CA ARG A 545 7.02 -6.31 -32.37
C ARG A 545 5.73 -5.93 -31.66
N THR A 546 4.64 -5.62 -32.37
CA THR A 546 3.38 -5.22 -31.74
C THR A 546 2.74 -6.38 -30.97
N LEU A 547 2.82 -7.62 -31.47
CA LEU A 547 2.28 -8.79 -30.77
C LEU A 547 3.13 -9.16 -29.54
N SER A 548 4.46 -9.11 -29.63
CA SER A 548 5.33 -9.26 -28.45
C SER A 548 5.11 -8.15 -27.42
N SER A 549 4.89 -6.90 -27.85
CA SER A 549 4.55 -5.77 -26.96
C SER A 549 3.21 -6.00 -26.25
N PHE A 550 2.18 -6.42 -27.00
CA PHE A 550 0.86 -6.77 -26.47
C PHE A 550 0.92 -7.92 -25.45
N LEU A 551 1.65 -9.00 -25.77
CA LEU A 551 1.79 -10.16 -24.90
C LEU A 551 2.58 -9.83 -23.61
N ASN A 552 3.67 -9.05 -23.73
CA ASN A 552 4.35 -8.52 -22.55
C ASN A 552 3.40 -7.62 -21.74
N ARG A 553 2.72 -6.65 -22.37
CA ARG A 553 1.80 -5.73 -21.66
C ARG A 553 0.70 -6.48 -20.92
N ILE A 554 0.11 -7.54 -21.49
CA ILE A 554 -0.84 -8.40 -20.76
C ILE A 554 -0.21 -9.00 -19.51
N TYR A 555 1.03 -9.50 -19.58
CA TYR A 555 1.73 -10.00 -18.40
C TYR A 555 1.96 -8.90 -17.35
N TYR A 556 2.47 -7.73 -17.75
CA TYR A 556 2.79 -6.64 -16.82
C TYR A 556 1.53 -5.97 -16.23
N ASP A 557 0.45 -5.82 -17.00
CA ASP A 557 -0.82 -5.19 -16.57
C ASP A 557 -1.66 -6.12 -15.66
N LEU A 558 -1.51 -7.45 -15.75
CA LEU A 558 -2.38 -8.43 -15.05
C LEU A 558 -1.72 -9.29 -13.97
N ARG A 559 -0.38 -9.43 -13.97
CA ARG A 559 0.34 -10.28 -13.01
C ARG A 559 0.05 -9.86 -11.56
N ASN A 560 -0.17 -10.86 -10.72
CA ASN A 560 -0.44 -10.68 -9.29
C ASN A 560 -0.07 -11.96 -8.51
N LEU A 561 -0.24 -11.94 -7.19
CA LEU A 561 0.09 -13.07 -6.30
C LEU A 561 -0.77 -14.32 -6.52
N GLY A 562 -1.89 -14.23 -7.24
CA GLY A 562 -2.70 -15.36 -7.64
C GLY A 562 -3.54 -15.99 -6.54
N THR A 563 -3.81 -15.29 -5.43
CA THR A 563 -4.47 -15.85 -4.24
C THR A 563 -5.99 -15.65 -4.25
N THR A 564 -6.49 -14.42 -4.46
CA THR A 564 -7.93 -14.17 -4.54
C THR A 564 -8.52 -14.76 -5.82
N SER A 565 -9.85 -14.92 -5.88
CA SER A 565 -10.49 -15.42 -7.11
C SER A 565 -10.32 -14.47 -8.31
N GLN A 566 -10.33 -13.16 -8.06
CA GLN A 566 -10.06 -12.16 -9.09
C GLN A 566 -8.61 -12.23 -9.57
N ASP A 567 -7.66 -12.38 -8.65
CA ASP A 567 -6.23 -12.59 -8.92
C ASP A 567 -5.98 -13.84 -9.79
N ARG A 568 -6.58 -14.99 -9.41
CA ARG A 568 -6.53 -16.23 -10.20
C ARG A 568 -7.12 -16.03 -11.60
N ALA A 569 -8.22 -15.28 -11.72
CA ALA A 569 -8.85 -15.00 -13.01
C ALA A 569 -7.99 -14.08 -13.90
N LEU A 570 -7.33 -13.06 -13.33
CA LEU A 570 -6.39 -12.16 -14.01
C LEU A 570 -5.14 -12.90 -14.50
N ASN A 571 -4.51 -13.70 -13.63
CA ASN A 571 -3.35 -14.51 -13.97
C ASN A 571 -3.70 -15.58 -15.03
N PHE A 572 -4.83 -16.28 -14.89
CA PHE A 572 -5.27 -17.26 -15.89
C PHE A 572 -5.72 -16.62 -17.21
N ALA A 573 -6.32 -15.43 -17.18
CA ALA A 573 -6.62 -14.67 -18.39
C ALA A 573 -5.35 -14.32 -19.17
N SER A 574 -4.26 -14.05 -18.48
CA SER A 574 -2.95 -13.89 -19.10
C SER A 574 -2.50 -15.17 -19.79
N THR A 575 -2.45 -16.31 -19.08
CA THR A 575 -2.13 -17.62 -19.68
C THR A 575 -3.00 -17.91 -20.90
N ASN A 576 -4.31 -17.70 -20.78
CA ASN A 576 -5.27 -17.97 -21.84
C ASN A 576 -5.16 -16.98 -23.01
N ALA A 577 -4.74 -15.73 -22.78
CA ALA A 577 -4.44 -14.77 -23.85
C ALA A 577 -3.16 -15.15 -24.62
N PHE A 578 -2.14 -15.70 -23.95
CA PHE A 578 -0.99 -16.32 -24.62
C PHE A 578 -1.41 -17.53 -25.46
N GLN A 579 -2.24 -18.45 -24.92
CA GLN A 579 -2.76 -19.58 -25.71
C GLN A 579 -3.67 -19.12 -26.88
N ALA A 580 -4.42 -18.03 -26.70
CA ALA A 580 -5.32 -17.47 -27.70
C ALA A 580 -4.66 -16.41 -28.62
N ALA A 581 -3.33 -16.30 -28.66
CA ALA A 581 -2.61 -15.26 -29.40
C ALA A 581 -3.08 -15.08 -30.87
N GLN A 582 -3.34 -16.19 -31.57
CA GLN A 582 -3.89 -16.21 -32.93
C GLN A 582 -5.25 -15.48 -33.07
N THR A 583 -6.07 -15.48 -32.02
CA THR A 583 -7.38 -14.80 -32.00
C THR A 583 -7.25 -13.27 -31.99
N PHE A 584 -6.12 -12.74 -31.48
CA PHE A 584 -5.79 -11.31 -31.51
C PHE A 584 -4.90 -10.92 -32.70
N ALA A 585 -4.19 -11.87 -33.31
CA ALA A 585 -3.27 -11.63 -34.43
C ALA A 585 -3.91 -10.80 -35.56
N GLN A 586 -5.17 -11.10 -35.90
CA GLN A 586 -5.95 -10.34 -36.89
C GLN A 586 -6.32 -8.91 -36.46
N ALA A 587 -6.39 -8.61 -35.16
CA ALA A 587 -6.61 -7.24 -34.68
C ALA A 587 -5.28 -6.47 -34.69
N VAL A 588 -4.22 -7.07 -34.14
CA VAL A 588 -2.87 -6.49 -34.11
C VAL A 588 -2.35 -6.21 -35.53
N GLY A 589 -2.45 -7.18 -36.44
CA GLY A 589 -2.09 -7.02 -37.85
C GLY A 589 -2.99 -6.07 -38.65
N ALA A 590 -4.15 -5.69 -38.10
CA ALA A 590 -5.03 -4.66 -38.66
C ALA A 590 -4.81 -3.27 -38.04
N GLY A 591 -3.75 -3.07 -37.26
CA GLY A 591 -3.37 -1.79 -36.65
C GLY A 591 -4.05 -1.46 -35.33
N TYR A 592 -4.62 -2.44 -34.62
CA TYR A 592 -5.22 -2.21 -33.30
C TYR A 592 -4.24 -2.50 -32.15
N GLU A 593 -4.18 -1.58 -31.20
CA GLU A 593 -3.46 -1.72 -29.93
C GLU A 593 -4.43 -1.93 -28.75
N LEU A 594 -3.90 -2.38 -27.61
CA LEU A 594 -4.67 -2.59 -26.38
C LEU A 594 -5.05 -1.25 -25.72
N ASP A 595 -6.35 -0.99 -25.59
CA ASP A 595 -6.94 0.16 -24.89
C ASP A 595 -6.88 -0.09 -23.38
N SER A 596 -7.66 -1.09 -22.92
CA SER A 596 -7.87 -1.40 -21.51
C SER A 596 -8.20 -2.87 -21.30
N ILE A 597 -7.88 -3.38 -20.11
CA ILE A 597 -8.38 -4.68 -19.62
C ILE A 597 -9.36 -4.42 -18.48
N THR A 598 -10.52 -5.06 -18.51
CA THR A 598 -11.53 -4.96 -17.43
C THR A 598 -12.01 -6.34 -17.03
N VAL A 599 -12.12 -6.58 -15.72
CA VAL A 599 -12.53 -7.87 -15.14
C VAL A 599 -13.73 -7.65 -14.22
N GLU A 600 -14.81 -8.39 -14.46
CA GLU A 600 -16.06 -8.33 -13.70
C GLU A 600 -16.53 -9.75 -13.34
N LYS A 601 -17.31 -9.91 -12.26
CA LYS A 601 -17.86 -11.23 -11.92
C LYS A 601 -18.94 -11.62 -12.95
N SER A 602 -18.83 -12.82 -13.51
CA SER A 602 -19.66 -13.24 -14.63
C SER A 602 -21.07 -13.64 -14.18
N PRO A 603 -22.14 -13.19 -14.87
CA PRO A 603 -23.48 -13.71 -14.65
C PRO A 603 -23.71 -15.08 -15.32
N PHE A 604 -22.72 -15.62 -16.05
CA PHE A 604 -22.83 -16.87 -16.81
C PHE A 604 -22.30 -18.10 -16.04
N CYS A 605 -22.49 -18.11 -14.72
CA CYS A 605 -21.99 -19.13 -13.80
C CYS A 605 -23.05 -20.17 -13.41
N ARG A 606 -22.57 -21.35 -12.99
CA ARG A 606 -23.35 -22.28 -12.14
C ARG A 606 -23.33 -21.77 -10.70
N LEU A 607 -24.21 -22.28 -9.85
CA LEU A 607 -24.31 -21.84 -8.45
C LEU A 607 -22.97 -21.99 -7.69
N ASP A 608 -22.25 -23.09 -7.93
CA ASP A 608 -20.97 -23.41 -7.28
C ASP A 608 -19.72 -22.99 -8.09
N SER A 609 -19.90 -22.20 -9.16
CA SER A 609 -18.83 -21.70 -10.03
C SER A 609 -18.48 -20.24 -9.70
N ASP A 610 -17.20 -19.98 -9.44
CA ASP A 610 -16.67 -18.64 -9.26
C ASP A 610 -16.05 -18.15 -10.57
N CYS A 611 -16.90 -17.70 -11.50
CA CYS A 611 -16.47 -17.24 -12.82
C CYS A 611 -16.49 -15.73 -13.04
N TRP A 612 -15.57 -15.29 -13.89
CA TRP A 612 -15.20 -13.91 -14.15
C TRP A 612 -15.18 -13.65 -15.65
N ASP A 613 -15.81 -12.55 -16.08
CA ASP A 613 -15.78 -12.06 -17.45
C ASP A 613 -14.58 -11.11 -17.60
N VAL A 614 -13.58 -11.52 -18.38
CA VAL A 614 -12.38 -10.71 -18.67
C VAL A 614 -12.50 -10.16 -20.08
N LYS A 615 -12.53 -8.83 -20.20
CA LYS A 615 -12.65 -8.10 -21.47
C LYS A 615 -11.34 -7.41 -21.83
N LEU A 616 -10.78 -7.77 -22.98
CA LEU A 616 -9.67 -7.07 -23.62
C LEU A 616 -10.25 -6.12 -24.68
N LYS A 617 -10.08 -4.82 -24.49
CA LYS A 617 -10.58 -3.77 -25.38
C LYS A 617 -9.42 -3.23 -26.20
N PHE A 618 -9.60 -3.13 -27.50
CA PHE A 618 -8.59 -2.66 -28.45
C PHE A 618 -9.07 -1.41 -29.19
N PHE A 619 -8.15 -0.50 -29.52
CA PHE A 619 -8.41 0.72 -30.27
C PHE A 619 -7.37 0.92 -31.38
N ASP A 620 -7.67 1.81 -32.32
CA ASP A 620 -6.74 2.23 -33.36
C ASP A 620 -6.11 3.58 -32.94
N PRO A 621 -4.78 3.66 -32.79
CA PRO A 621 -4.10 4.88 -32.36
C PRO A 621 -3.98 5.93 -33.48
N GLU A 622 -3.95 5.52 -34.75
CA GLU A 622 -3.89 6.43 -35.90
C GLU A 622 -5.28 7.00 -36.24
N ASN A 623 -6.34 6.22 -36.00
CA ASN A 623 -7.72 6.57 -36.33
C ASN A 623 -8.64 6.52 -35.11
N SER A 624 -8.66 7.63 -34.37
CA SER A 624 -9.58 7.90 -33.25
C SER A 624 -11.07 8.06 -33.62
N ARG A 625 -11.50 7.44 -34.73
CA ARG A 625 -12.91 7.24 -35.12
C ARG A 625 -13.23 5.79 -35.55
N ARG A 626 -12.26 4.88 -35.57
CA ARG A 626 -12.45 3.46 -35.91
C ARG A 626 -12.98 2.67 -34.71
N ALA A 627 -14.11 1.99 -34.90
CA ALA A 627 -14.83 1.26 -33.85
C ALA A 627 -13.92 0.33 -33.02
N LYS A 628 -13.94 0.47 -31.68
CA LYS A 628 -13.06 -0.27 -30.77
C LYS A 628 -13.46 -1.75 -30.72
N LYS A 629 -12.49 -2.68 -30.86
CA LYS A 629 -12.76 -4.12 -30.88
C LYS A 629 -12.65 -4.70 -29.47
N ILE A 630 -13.67 -5.40 -28.99
CA ILE A 630 -13.70 -6.02 -27.67
C ILE A 630 -13.65 -7.53 -27.83
N TYR A 631 -12.79 -8.19 -27.05
CA TYR A 631 -12.75 -9.63 -26.87
C TYR A 631 -13.10 -9.96 -25.42
N ARG A 632 -13.93 -10.97 -25.18
CA ARG A 632 -14.35 -11.43 -23.85
C ARG A 632 -14.08 -12.91 -23.65
N PHE A 633 -13.44 -13.22 -22.54
CA PHE A 633 -13.28 -14.54 -21.95
C PHE A 633 -14.22 -14.65 -20.75
N THR A 634 -14.76 -15.83 -20.51
CA THR A 634 -15.39 -16.18 -19.23
C THR A 634 -14.54 -17.28 -18.61
N ILE A 635 -14.06 -17.10 -17.38
CA ILE A 635 -13.08 -17.99 -16.72
C ILE A 635 -13.64 -18.41 -15.37
N ASP A 636 -13.70 -19.71 -15.07
CA ASP A 636 -14.08 -20.26 -13.77
C ASP A 636 -12.82 -20.59 -12.95
N VAL A 637 -12.76 -20.10 -11.71
CA VAL A 637 -11.64 -20.29 -10.77
C VAL A 637 -12.03 -21.06 -9.49
N SER A 638 -13.15 -21.80 -9.49
CA SER A 638 -13.60 -22.64 -8.36
C SER A 638 -12.68 -23.84 -8.04
N ASP A 639 -11.72 -24.16 -8.91
CA ASP A 639 -10.74 -25.24 -8.72
C ASP A 639 -9.30 -24.76 -8.99
N THR A 640 -8.34 -25.54 -8.50
CA THR A 640 -6.88 -25.34 -8.51
C THR A 640 -6.33 -25.05 -9.91
N ILE A 641 -6.98 -25.60 -10.94
CA ILE A 641 -6.70 -25.32 -12.34
C ILE A 641 -7.93 -24.62 -12.91
N PRO A 642 -7.88 -23.29 -13.14
CA PRO A 642 -8.98 -22.57 -13.75
C PRO A 642 -9.30 -23.04 -15.17
N VAL A 643 -10.51 -22.76 -15.65
CA VAL A 643 -10.98 -23.18 -16.98
C VAL A 643 -11.72 -22.06 -17.71
N THR A 644 -11.57 -21.99 -19.03
CA THR A 644 -12.38 -21.12 -19.90
C THR A 644 -13.76 -21.73 -20.16
N LEU A 645 -14.81 -20.94 -19.94
CA LEU A 645 -16.20 -21.32 -20.20
C LEU A 645 -16.63 -20.88 -21.60
N GLY A 646 -16.46 -21.78 -22.56
CA GLY A 646 -16.85 -21.59 -23.95
C GLY A 646 -15.83 -20.79 -24.78
N GLU A 647 -16.25 -20.39 -25.97
CA GLU A 647 -15.39 -19.70 -26.94
C GLU A 647 -15.23 -18.21 -26.63
N VAL A 648 -14.08 -17.65 -27.03
CA VAL A 648 -13.81 -16.21 -26.99
C VAL A 648 -14.88 -15.46 -27.79
N ARG A 649 -15.62 -14.58 -27.14
CA ARG A 649 -16.59 -13.71 -27.83
C ARG A 649 -15.91 -12.44 -28.26
N SER A 650 -16.16 -11.96 -29.48
CA SER A 650 -15.67 -10.66 -29.93
C SER A 650 -16.73 -9.86 -30.68
N TRP A 651 -16.69 -8.54 -30.52
CA TRP A 651 -17.59 -7.60 -31.17
C TRP A 651 -16.92 -6.22 -31.28
N SER A 652 -17.53 -5.31 -32.06
CA SER A 652 -17.09 -3.91 -32.14
C SER A 652 -18.01 -3.02 -31.32
N SER A 653 -17.43 -2.08 -30.58
CA SER A 653 -18.13 -0.98 -29.91
C SER A 653 -18.10 0.27 -30.79
N ALA A 654 -19.21 1.02 -30.77
CA ALA A 654 -19.20 2.40 -31.24
C ALA A 654 -18.28 3.28 -30.36
N TYR A 655 -18.02 4.50 -30.84
CA TYR A 655 -17.17 5.48 -30.17
C TYR A 655 -17.81 6.11 -28.94
#